data_AF-A0A535F1W6-F1
#
_entry.id   AF-A0A535F1W6-F1
#
_cell.length_a   1.000
_cell.length_b   1.000
_cell.length_c   1.000
_cell.angle_alpha   90.00
_cell.angle_beta   90.00
_cell.angle_gamma   90.00
#
_symmetry.space_group_name_H-M   'P 1'
#
loop_
_entity.id
_entity.type
_entity.pdbx_description
1 polymer ?
#
loop_
_entity_poly.entity_id
_entity_poly.type
_entity_poly.pdbx_seq_one_letter_code
_entity_poly.pdbx_strand_id
1 'polypeptide(L)'
;MIHHIQCHIPDQSAQIERLHAVLDQPTLELEEMLVRLLWSQLQTSGWFTQSQTSIAELKARVGLPTLYKRWLDETIAILAHRKYLKYDALSEHATDPIPTDPAEVWSTWERQKPLWLADPDLKARIMLAEATLHALPEILTGQTTATAILFPKSSLELVEGIYQHNRVADFFNTILADTVVAYLRETIKLEGSARLRILEIGAGTGGTSAMVFQSLLPYQEYIQEYCYTDLSQVFLLHAKQTYGPQNPYLTYRIFNVERPLADQGITPGDYDLVIAANVLHTTSNIRQALCNAKALLKPHGLLLLNESSVKSVFLHLTFGLLEGWWLYKDTDLRLPGCPFLEWQTWQAVLQQEGFHHFFFPAQEASEMGQQIIVAESVGTGLHPVREERVGTGLAPVREEDIAIIGISGQYPQAENLDTFWHNLESGRDCIVEIPPERWDYRRYYKPQEGTGGKTGGMYCKWGGFLPDIDKFDPSFFHISPLEARFMDPQERLFLQTASACFEDAGYSQRMLRDESAGDGRANVGVFVGVTYNNYQLHLLQEYEKGNFVPINSQTYSVANRVSYIYNLRGPSLSIDTACSSSLTAIHLACESIKRSECAMAIAGGVNLSLHPSKYTSLCATQFASSDGHCRSFGQNGDGYVPGEGVGAVLLKPLSDAIADGDHIHAVIKGTAVNSDGKTFGYSVPNPIAQTEVIRKALETAHVDPRTISYVEAHGTGTKLGDPIEITGLSDAWKPYTSAKQYCAIGSVKSNIGHLEAAAGISQLTKVVLQMKHKKLVPSLLHTTSLNPHIDFENTPFFVQQTLTEWKQPVLRVNGEEVVYPRRAGISSFGAGGVNVHIVVEEYQAKDDQDNQHGRDKVPVIIPLSAKKEPNLREYAALLKGYMEKSLKGGGTMAKLKDIAYTLQTGRDPMPCRLAFTARDPREIIEKLSLFLNQGEAFEEKGLYVGYRTADKKLITEGTLDN
;
A
#
# COMPACT_ATOMS: atom_id res chain seq x y z
N MET A 1 30.72 10.83 11.82
CA MET A 1 30.58 10.50 13.25
C MET A 1 30.69 9.00 13.51
N ILE A 2 29.79 8.17 12.96
CA ILE A 2 29.76 6.71 13.21
C ILE A 2 31.07 5.95 12.95
N HIS A 3 31.75 6.22 11.83
CA HIS A 3 33.01 5.53 11.52
C HIS A 3 34.09 5.78 12.58
N HIS A 4 34.16 6.99 13.12
CA HIS A 4 35.09 7.31 14.20
C HIS A 4 34.70 6.63 15.51
N ILE A 5 33.40 6.56 15.83
CA ILE A 5 32.90 5.85 17.03
C ILE A 5 33.30 4.37 16.95
N GLN A 6 33.10 3.72 15.81
CA GLN A 6 33.47 2.32 15.60
C GLN A 6 34.97 2.07 15.84
N CYS A 7 35.85 2.98 15.43
CA CYS A 7 37.29 2.85 15.66
C CYS A 7 37.71 3.01 17.14
N HIS A 8 36.86 3.54 18.00
CA HIS A 8 37.14 3.71 19.43
C HIS A 8 36.62 2.55 20.29
N ILE A 9 35.94 1.57 19.69
CA ILE A 9 35.47 0.38 20.40
C ILE A 9 36.63 -0.61 20.52
N PRO A 10 36.97 -1.07 21.74
CA PRO A 10 38.05 -2.02 21.95
C PRO A 10 37.83 -3.34 21.21
N ASP A 11 38.91 -3.99 20.79
CA ASP A 11 38.91 -5.39 20.35
C ASP A 11 38.46 -6.30 21.50
N GLN A 12 37.47 -7.15 21.23
CA GLN A 12 36.79 -7.98 22.22
C GLN A 12 37.09 -9.48 22.07
N SER A 13 37.81 -9.91 21.02
CA SER A 13 37.91 -11.33 20.69
C SER A 13 38.48 -12.18 21.86
N ALA A 14 39.49 -11.66 22.58
CA ALA A 14 40.07 -12.34 23.75
C ALA A 14 39.14 -12.41 24.98
N GLN A 15 38.16 -11.50 25.10
CA GLN A 15 37.14 -11.56 26.15
C GLN A 15 36.03 -12.52 25.75
N ILE A 16 35.64 -12.53 24.48
CA ILE A 16 34.64 -13.44 23.89
C ILE A 16 35.08 -14.90 24.08
N GLU A 17 36.32 -15.24 23.70
CA GLU A 17 36.88 -16.58 23.88
C GLU A 17 36.86 -17.04 25.35
N ARG A 18 37.18 -16.13 26.29
CA ARG A 18 37.17 -16.42 27.73
C ARG A 18 35.76 -16.66 28.27
N LEU A 19 34.76 -15.97 27.74
CA LEU A 19 33.36 -16.16 28.14
C LEU A 19 32.83 -17.50 27.62
N HIS A 20 33.06 -17.84 26.35
CA HIS A 20 32.69 -19.15 25.78
C HIS A 20 33.28 -20.32 26.56
N ALA A 21 34.59 -20.25 26.86
CA ALA A 21 35.30 -21.30 27.58
C ALA A 21 34.72 -21.59 28.98
N VAL A 22 34.01 -20.65 29.59
CA VAL A 22 33.50 -20.78 30.95
C VAL A 22 31.97 -21.00 31.00
N LEU A 23 31.22 -20.55 30.00
CA LEU A 23 29.76 -20.47 30.08
C LEU A 23 29.02 -21.51 29.22
N ASP A 24 29.63 -22.00 28.14
CA ASP A 24 28.90 -22.82 27.16
C ASP A 24 28.42 -24.15 27.76
N GLN A 25 29.32 -24.91 28.41
CA GLN A 25 28.98 -26.22 28.96
C GLN A 25 27.94 -26.14 30.09
N PRO A 26 28.10 -25.29 31.14
CA PRO A 26 27.09 -25.20 32.20
C PRO A 26 25.73 -24.72 31.70
N THR A 27 25.70 -23.84 30.69
CA THR A 27 24.46 -23.36 30.08
C THR A 27 23.74 -24.47 29.32
N LEU A 28 24.47 -25.30 28.57
CA LEU A 28 23.91 -26.46 27.88
C LEU A 28 23.33 -27.49 28.85
N GLU A 29 24.05 -27.79 29.94
CA GLU A 29 23.58 -28.70 31.00
C GLU A 29 22.28 -28.19 31.65
N LEU A 30 22.20 -26.87 31.92
CA LEU A 30 20.98 -26.25 32.45
C LEU A 30 19.82 -26.36 31.45
N GLU A 31 20.03 -25.98 30.18
CA GLU A 31 18.99 -26.04 29.15
C GLU A 31 18.44 -27.46 28.95
N GLU A 32 19.30 -28.49 28.98
CA GLU A 32 18.87 -29.89 28.92
C GLU A 32 18.04 -30.28 30.16
N MET A 33 18.45 -29.86 31.35
CA MET A 33 17.70 -30.12 32.58
C MET A 33 16.33 -29.42 32.57
N LEU A 34 16.25 -28.19 32.07
CA LEU A 34 15.00 -27.44 31.99
C LEU A 34 13.98 -28.09 31.06
N VAL A 35 14.41 -28.68 29.93
CA VAL A 35 13.50 -29.46 29.06
C VAL A 35 12.94 -30.67 29.78
N ARG A 36 13.78 -31.39 30.55
CA ARG A 36 13.35 -32.55 31.35
C ARG A 36 12.31 -32.14 32.40
N LEU A 37 12.54 -31.03 33.09
CA LEU A 37 11.62 -30.51 34.11
C LEU A 37 10.31 -30.02 33.50
N LEU A 38 10.36 -29.29 32.37
CA LEU A 38 9.17 -28.87 31.63
C LEU A 38 8.31 -30.08 31.26
N TRP A 39 8.93 -31.09 30.67
CA TRP A 39 8.22 -32.30 30.27
C TRP A 39 7.60 -33.03 31.45
N SER A 40 8.36 -33.19 32.53
CA SER A 40 7.89 -33.81 33.77
C SER A 40 6.71 -33.07 34.40
N GLN A 41 6.77 -31.73 34.42
CA GLN A 41 5.70 -30.88 34.94
C GLN A 41 4.42 -30.99 34.10
N LEU A 42 4.54 -31.01 32.77
CA LEU A 42 3.39 -31.16 31.87
C LEU A 42 2.72 -32.54 32.01
N GLN A 43 3.51 -33.62 32.16
CA GLN A 43 2.98 -34.95 32.41
C GLN A 43 2.27 -35.04 33.77
N THR A 44 2.90 -34.53 34.83
CA THR A 44 2.34 -34.52 36.20
C THR A 44 1.05 -33.70 36.27
N SER A 45 0.97 -32.61 35.51
CA SER A 45 -0.18 -31.72 35.43
C SER A 45 -1.26 -32.21 34.45
N GLY A 46 -1.10 -33.40 33.87
CA GLY A 46 -2.13 -34.02 33.04
C GLY A 46 -2.21 -33.51 31.60
N TRP A 47 -1.21 -32.76 31.10
CA TRP A 47 -1.22 -32.21 29.74
C TRP A 47 -0.91 -33.26 28.66
N PHE A 48 -0.02 -34.22 28.94
CA PHE A 48 0.35 -35.27 27.99
C PHE A 48 0.34 -36.65 28.66
N THR A 49 -0.86 -37.17 28.93
CA THR A 49 -1.08 -38.45 29.64
C THR A 49 -1.51 -39.61 28.74
N GLN A 50 -1.89 -39.32 27.49
CA GLN A 50 -2.37 -40.30 26.53
C GLN A 50 -1.30 -40.61 25.48
N SER A 51 -1.33 -41.83 24.91
CA SER A 51 -0.42 -42.24 23.82
C SER A 51 -0.56 -41.36 22.57
N GLN A 52 -1.74 -40.76 22.39
CA GLN A 52 -2.04 -39.76 21.39
C GLN A 52 -2.85 -38.64 22.07
N THR A 53 -2.42 -37.39 21.91
CA THR A 53 -3.05 -36.21 22.51
C THR A 53 -3.34 -35.18 21.42
N SER A 54 -4.58 -34.71 21.34
CA SER A 54 -5.00 -33.66 20.41
C SER A 54 -4.57 -32.28 20.92
N ILE A 55 -3.83 -31.53 20.09
CA ILE A 55 -3.38 -30.17 20.47
C ILE A 55 -4.56 -29.20 20.53
N ALA A 56 -5.54 -29.35 19.65
CA ALA A 56 -6.77 -28.57 19.67
C ALA A 56 -7.53 -28.74 21.00
N GLU A 57 -7.59 -29.97 21.53
CA GLU A 57 -8.20 -30.24 22.84
C GLU A 57 -7.41 -29.61 23.99
N LEU A 58 -6.07 -29.64 23.95
CA LEU A 58 -5.23 -28.98 24.95
C LEU A 58 -5.46 -27.47 24.96
N LYS A 59 -5.52 -26.83 23.79
CA LYS A 59 -5.80 -25.39 23.65
C LYS A 59 -7.22 -25.01 24.06
N ALA A 60 -8.15 -25.96 24.04
CA ALA A 60 -9.55 -25.78 24.42
C ALA A 60 -9.82 -26.08 25.91
N ARG A 61 -8.81 -26.54 26.67
CA ARG A 61 -8.97 -26.80 28.12
C ARG A 61 -9.44 -25.56 28.85
N VAL A 62 -10.48 -25.73 29.67
CA VAL A 62 -11.05 -24.67 30.50
C VAL A 62 -9.97 -24.15 31.46
N GLY A 63 -9.79 -22.83 31.49
CA GLY A 63 -8.84 -22.18 32.40
C GLY A 63 -7.44 -21.97 31.82
N LEU A 64 -7.17 -22.27 30.54
CA LEU A 64 -5.93 -21.85 29.88
C LEU A 64 -6.06 -20.41 29.35
N PRO A 65 -5.32 -19.41 29.88
CA PRO A 65 -5.28 -18.07 29.32
C PRO A 65 -4.94 -18.06 27.82
N THR A 66 -5.61 -17.20 27.05
CA THR A 66 -5.46 -17.12 25.59
C THR A 66 -4.01 -16.96 25.12
N LEU A 67 -3.20 -16.22 25.88
CA LEU A 67 -1.78 -15.98 25.56
C LEU A 67 -0.95 -17.27 25.58
N TYR A 68 -1.30 -18.25 26.41
CA TYR A 68 -0.55 -19.50 26.52
C TYR A 68 -0.87 -20.49 25.39
N LYS A 69 -1.75 -20.16 24.44
CA LYS A 69 -1.92 -20.96 23.23
C LYS A 69 -0.64 -20.95 22.38
N ARG A 70 -0.02 -19.77 22.20
CA ARG A 70 1.27 -19.63 21.50
C ARG A 70 2.42 -20.24 22.30
N TRP A 71 2.40 -20.06 23.61
CA TRP A 71 3.35 -20.73 24.50
C TRP A 71 3.29 -22.26 24.38
N LEU A 72 2.09 -22.83 24.30
CA LEU A 72 1.89 -24.27 24.13
C LEU A 72 2.42 -24.77 22.78
N ASP A 73 2.21 -24.00 21.71
CA ASP A 73 2.76 -24.31 20.38
C ASP A 73 4.28 -24.40 20.41
N GLU A 74 4.95 -23.42 21.02
CA GLU A 74 6.41 -23.46 21.14
C GLU A 74 6.89 -24.57 22.10
N THR A 75 6.16 -24.82 23.19
CA THR A 75 6.43 -25.95 24.08
C THR A 75 6.43 -27.28 23.32
N ILE A 76 5.43 -27.51 22.46
CA ILE A 76 5.34 -28.71 21.62
C ILE A 76 6.51 -28.77 20.64
N ALA A 77 6.86 -27.64 20.01
CA ALA A 77 7.99 -27.57 19.10
C ALA A 77 9.32 -27.90 19.79
N ILE A 78 9.56 -27.35 20.99
CA ILE A 78 10.75 -27.64 21.82
C ILE A 78 10.81 -29.13 22.16
N LEU A 79 9.72 -29.70 22.67
CA LEU A 79 9.66 -31.11 23.07
C LEU A 79 9.81 -32.07 21.88
N ALA A 80 9.21 -31.74 20.73
CA ALA A 80 9.34 -32.51 19.50
C ALA A 80 10.78 -32.48 18.97
N HIS A 81 11.40 -31.29 18.93
CA HIS A 81 12.79 -31.12 18.52
C HIS A 81 13.76 -31.90 19.42
N ARG A 82 13.49 -31.91 20.74
CA ARG A 82 14.25 -32.68 21.74
C ARG A 82 13.82 -34.15 21.85
N LYS A 83 12.89 -34.60 21.00
CA LYS A 83 12.41 -35.99 20.88
C LYS A 83 11.69 -36.55 22.12
N TYR A 84 11.07 -35.70 22.94
CA TYR A 84 10.22 -36.12 24.07
C TYR A 84 8.82 -36.57 23.65
N LEU A 85 8.38 -36.12 22.47
CA LEU A 85 7.15 -36.53 21.80
C LEU A 85 7.36 -36.47 20.28
N LYS A 86 6.49 -37.11 19.52
CA LYS A 86 6.36 -36.88 18.08
C LYS A 86 5.18 -35.96 17.84
N TYR A 87 5.34 -34.94 16.99
CA TYR A 87 4.27 -34.02 16.64
C TYR A 87 3.99 -34.09 15.14
N ASP A 88 2.73 -34.32 14.77
CA ASP A 88 2.24 -34.23 13.40
C ASP A 88 1.48 -32.92 13.21
N ALA A 89 2.08 -32.00 12.46
CA ALA A 89 1.51 -30.69 12.18
C ALA A 89 0.26 -30.74 11.28
N LEU A 90 0.07 -31.80 10.48
CA LEU A 90 -1.11 -31.93 9.60
C LEU A 90 -2.34 -32.39 10.37
N SER A 91 -2.16 -33.34 11.28
CA SER A 91 -3.25 -33.84 12.12
C SER A 91 -3.42 -33.06 13.42
N GLU A 92 -2.48 -32.19 13.81
CA GLU A 92 -2.43 -31.50 15.11
C GLU A 92 -2.47 -32.47 16.31
N HIS A 93 -1.80 -33.62 16.19
CA HIS A 93 -1.68 -34.60 17.26
C HIS A 93 -0.23 -34.78 17.70
N ALA A 94 -0.04 -34.89 19.02
CA ALA A 94 1.20 -35.38 19.62
C ALA A 94 1.06 -36.86 19.98
N THR A 95 2.04 -37.69 19.61
CA THR A 95 2.04 -39.14 19.85
C THR A 95 3.31 -39.61 20.54
N ASP A 96 3.24 -40.79 21.17
CA ASP A 96 4.36 -41.49 21.80
C ASP A 96 5.09 -40.65 22.88
N PRO A 97 4.41 -40.13 23.91
CA PRO A 97 5.07 -39.36 24.97
C PRO A 97 6.08 -40.25 25.74
N ILE A 98 7.32 -39.80 25.89
CA ILE A 98 8.32 -40.49 26.72
C ILE A 98 7.90 -40.40 28.19
N PRO A 99 7.66 -41.50 28.92
CA PRO A 99 7.34 -41.41 30.35
C PRO A 99 8.52 -40.87 31.15
N THR A 100 8.25 -39.99 32.12
CA THR A 100 9.25 -39.53 33.09
C THR A 100 8.81 -39.82 34.52
N ASP A 101 9.79 -40.04 35.40
CA ASP A 101 9.58 -40.09 36.84
C ASP A 101 9.83 -38.69 37.44
N PRO A 102 8.77 -37.96 37.85
CA PRO A 102 8.93 -36.60 38.36
C PRO A 102 9.83 -36.51 39.59
N ALA A 103 9.79 -37.52 40.47
CA ALA A 103 10.61 -37.52 41.68
C ALA A 103 12.10 -37.63 41.32
N GLU A 104 12.46 -38.46 40.34
CA GLU A 104 13.85 -38.61 39.91
C GLU A 104 14.37 -37.39 39.14
N VAL A 105 13.53 -36.75 38.32
CA VAL A 105 13.93 -35.52 37.59
C VAL A 105 14.22 -34.38 38.57
N TRP A 106 13.34 -34.13 39.54
CA TRP A 106 13.57 -33.12 40.59
C TRP A 106 14.72 -33.48 41.53
N SER A 107 14.90 -34.77 41.84
CA SER A 107 16.07 -35.25 42.59
C SER A 107 17.39 -34.98 41.84
N THR A 108 17.39 -35.10 40.51
CA THR A 108 18.56 -34.75 39.69
C THR A 108 18.84 -33.25 39.73
N TRP A 109 17.81 -32.40 39.64
CA TRP A 109 17.92 -30.95 39.80
C TRP A 109 18.54 -30.58 41.14
N GLU A 110 18.03 -31.12 42.25
CA GLU A 110 18.54 -30.84 43.61
C GLU A 110 19.99 -31.31 43.81
N ARG A 111 20.43 -32.38 43.13
CA ARG A 111 21.83 -32.83 43.17
C ARG A 111 22.78 -31.87 42.44
N GLN A 112 22.35 -31.27 41.34
CA GLN A 112 23.19 -30.38 40.52
C GLN A 112 23.14 -28.92 40.99
N LYS A 113 22.02 -28.50 41.59
CA LYS A 113 21.75 -27.15 42.07
C LYS A 113 22.88 -26.54 42.91
N PRO A 114 23.52 -27.21 43.89
CA PRO A 114 24.63 -26.62 44.64
C PRO A 114 25.83 -26.22 43.78
N LEU A 115 26.12 -26.96 42.70
CA LEU A 115 27.21 -26.65 41.78
C LEU A 115 26.89 -25.41 40.95
N TRP A 116 25.66 -25.33 40.43
CA TRP A 116 25.24 -24.18 39.63
C TRP A 116 25.03 -22.92 40.47
N LEU A 117 24.57 -23.03 41.72
CA LEU A 117 24.44 -21.88 42.63
C LEU A 117 25.79 -21.29 43.05
N ALA A 118 26.88 -22.03 42.89
CA ALA A 118 28.24 -21.54 43.12
C ALA A 118 28.74 -20.62 41.98
N ASP A 119 28.13 -20.70 40.79
CA ASP A 119 28.37 -19.77 39.69
C ASP A 119 27.38 -18.59 39.77
N PRO A 120 27.86 -17.34 39.98
CA PRO A 120 27.00 -16.16 40.03
C PRO A 120 26.10 -15.99 38.80
N ASP A 121 26.54 -16.36 37.59
CA ASP A 121 25.78 -16.17 36.36
C ASP A 121 24.61 -17.16 36.24
N LEU A 122 24.80 -18.38 36.74
CA LEU A 122 23.76 -19.41 36.74
C LEU A 122 22.82 -19.23 37.93
N LYS A 123 23.32 -18.75 39.07
CA LYS A 123 22.54 -18.58 40.31
C LYS A 123 21.20 -17.89 40.06
N ALA A 124 21.19 -16.76 39.38
CA ALA A 124 19.96 -16.02 39.07
C ALA A 124 19.01 -16.82 38.16
N ARG A 125 19.55 -17.48 37.13
CA ARG A 125 18.79 -18.31 36.20
C ARG A 125 18.13 -19.51 36.90
N ILE A 126 18.86 -20.19 37.77
CA ILE A 126 18.35 -21.34 38.54
C ILE A 126 17.20 -20.90 39.45
N MET A 127 17.40 -19.85 40.24
CA MET A 127 16.39 -19.38 41.20
C MET A 127 15.11 -18.96 40.48
N LEU A 128 15.23 -18.24 39.36
CA LEU A 128 14.09 -17.81 38.57
C LEU A 128 13.37 -18.98 37.90
N ALA A 129 14.11 -19.87 37.23
CA ALA A 129 13.54 -21.03 36.55
C ALA A 129 12.88 -22.02 37.51
N GLU A 130 13.46 -22.25 38.69
CA GLU A 130 12.87 -23.10 39.72
C GLU A 130 11.52 -22.53 40.19
N ALA A 131 11.48 -21.22 40.49
CA ALA A 131 10.26 -20.56 40.94
C ALA A 131 9.15 -20.67 39.88
N THR A 132 9.46 -20.43 38.61
CA THR A 132 8.46 -20.52 37.53
C THR A 132 8.06 -21.95 37.21
N LEU A 133 8.98 -22.91 37.26
CA LEU A 133 8.68 -24.33 37.04
C LEU A 133 7.78 -24.92 38.13
N HIS A 134 8.00 -24.56 39.40
CA HIS A 134 7.10 -24.98 40.47
C HIS A 134 5.70 -24.37 40.34
N ALA A 135 5.61 -23.11 39.92
CA ALA A 135 4.34 -22.42 39.74
C ALA A 135 3.65 -22.72 38.39
N LEU A 136 4.34 -23.38 37.44
CA LEU A 136 3.87 -23.61 36.08
C LEU A 136 2.46 -24.22 36.00
N PRO A 137 2.11 -25.25 36.80
CA PRO A 137 0.75 -25.82 36.76
C PRO A 137 -0.34 -24.80 37.15
N GLU A 138 -0.07 -23.98 38.16
CA GLU A 138 -0.99 -22.93 38.63
C GLU A 138 -1.07 -21.78 37.62
N ILE A 139 0.03 -21.45 36.95
CA ILE A 139 0.07 -20.44 35.90
C ILE A 139 -0.76 -20.88 34.68
N LEU A 140 -0.57 -22.12 34.20
CA LEU A 140 -1.28 -22.65 33.04
C LEU A 140 -2.78 -22.86 33.26
N THR A 141 -3.20 -22.98 34.52
CA THR A 141 -4.61 -23.08 34.92
C THR A 141 -5.23 -21.74 35.34
N GLY A 142 -4.45 -20.65 35.29
CA GLY A 142 -4.89 -19.30 35.65
C GLY A 142 -5.12 -19.08 37.15
N GLN A 143 -4.64 -19.97 38.01
CA GLN A 143 -4.72 -19.84 39.48
C GLN A 143 -3.78 -18.76 40.01
N THR A 144 -2.65 -18.53 39.33
CA THR A 144 -1.72 -17.43 39.59
C THR A 144 -1.25 -16.81 38.28
N THR A 145 -0.62 -15.63 38.36
CA THR A 145 -0.03 -14.95 37.19
C THR A 145 1.49 -15.11 37.19
N ALA A 146 2.10 -15.26 36.02
CA ALA A 146 3.55 -15.31 35.90
C ALA A 146 4.21 -14.06 36.49
N THR A 147 3.62 -12.89 36.29
CA THR A 147 4.09 -11.61 36.86
C THR A 147 4.23 -11.67 38.38
N ALA A 148 3.28 -12.29 39.10
CA ALA A 148 3.34 -12.42 40.56
C ALA A 148 4.48 -13.34 41.04
N ILE A 149 4.89 -14.31 40.20
CA ILE A 149 5.99 -15.23 40.49
C ILE A 149 7.34 -14.61 40.17
N LEU A 150 7.46 -13.93 39.02
CA LEU A 150 8.70 -13.26 38.62
C LEU A 150 9.01 -12.03 39.50
N PHE A 151 7.98 -11.34 40.01
CA PHE A 151 8.11 -10.13 40.83
C PHE A 151 7.40 -10.28 42.18
N PRO A 152 7.87 -11.18 43.06
CA PRO A 152 7.21 -11.44 44.33
C PRO A 152 7.20 -10.16 45.18
N LYS A 153 6.01 -9.77 45.67
CA LYS A 153 5.81 -8.53 46.44
C LYS A 153 6.30 -7.27 45.69
N SER A 154 6.28 -7.29 44.34
CA SER A 154 6.83 -6.24 43.48
C SER A 154 8.35 -6.02 43.64
N SER A 155 9.08 -7.03 44.14
CA SER A 155 10.55 -7.03 44.23
C SER A 155 11.20 -7.44 42.92
N LEU A 156 12.40 -6.93 42.67
CA LEU A 156 13.23 -7.23 41.50
C LEU A 156 14.27 -8.32 41.75
N GLU A 157 14.42 -8.76 43.00
CA GLU A 157 15.51 -9.66 43.45
C GLU A 157 15.66 -10.93 42.60
N LEU A 158 14.57 -11.50 42.08
CA LEU A 158 14.61 -12.72 41.25
C LEU A 158 15.03 -12.47 39.80
N VAL A 159 14.87 -11.25 39.29
CA VAL A 159 15.09 -10.90 37.87
C VAL A 159 16.34 -10.04 37.68
N GLU A 160 16.75 -9.30 38.71
CA GLU A 160 17.88 -8.38 38.68
C GLU A 160 19.17 -9.05 38.17
N GLY A 161 19.52 -10.21 38.73
CA GLY A 161 20.72 -10.98 38.35
C GLY A 161 20.72 -11.50 36.90
N ILE A 162 19.61 -11.38 36.17
CA ILE A 162 19.52 -11.74 34.75
C ILE A 162 20.06 -10.61 33.86
N TYR A 163 19.86 -9.36 34.26
CA TYR A 163 20.20 -8.18 33.45
C TYR A 163 21.41 -7.41 33.96
N GLN A 164 21.87 -7.66 35.19
CA GLN A 164 23.08 -7.08 35.77
C GLN A 164 23.76 -8.06 36.72
N HIS A 165 25.04 -7.84 37.00
CA HIS A 165 25.85 -8.67 37.90
C HIS A 165 26.05 -10.11 37.39
N ASN A 166 26.00 -10.29 36.06
CA ASN A 166 26.40 -11.51 35.39
C ASN A 166 27.29 -11.18 34.20
N ARG A 167 28.25 -12.06 33.93
CA ARG A 167 29.36 -11.81 33.00
C ARG A 167 28.91 -11.50 31.56
N VAL A 168 27.81 -12.11 31.09
CA VAL A 168 27.28 -11.88 29.74
C VAL A 168 26.56 -10.54 29.66
N ALA A 169 25.58 -10.28 30.54
CA ALA A 169 24.85 -9.02 30.51
C ALA A 169 25.77 -7.82 30.78
N ASP A 170 26.71 -7.96 31.72
CA ASP A 170 27.69 -6.92 32.03
C ASP A 170 28.61 -6.65 30.83
N PHE A 171 28.98 -7.67 30.05
CA PHE A 171 29.75 -7.52 28.82
C PHE A 171 29.01 -6.66 27.77
N PHE A 172 27.78 -7.03 27.42
CA PHE A 172 26.98 -6.27 26.44
C PHE A 172 26.62 -4.86 26.93
N ASN A 173 26.30 -4.70 28.22
CA ASN A 173 26.07 -3.39 28.84
C ASN A 173 27.33 -2.51 28.82
N THR A 174 28.52 -3.09 29.01
CA THR A 174 29.80 -2.37 28.92
C THR A 174 30.03 -1.85 27.51
N ILE A 175 29.79 -2.68 26.49
CA ILE A 175 29.95 -2.29 25.08
C ILE A 175 29.00 -1.16 24.71
N LEU A 176 27.75 -1.24 25.16
CA LEU A 176 26.78 -0.17 24.94
C LEU A 176 27.25 1.13 25.64
N ALA A 177 27.69 1.05 26.88
CA ALA A 177 28.20 2.21 27.63
C ALA A 177 29.45 2.82 27.00
N ASP A 178 30.40 2.00 26.53
CA ASP A 178 31.58 2.43 25.80
C ASP A 178 31.21 3.14 24.50
N THR A 179 30.18 2.65 23.80
CA THR A 179 29.65 3.30 22.59
C THR A 179 29.07 4.68 22.90
N VAL A 180 28.32 4.82 24.01
CA VAL A 180 27.82 6.12 24.49
C VAL A 180 28.97 7.08 24.79
N VAL A 181 30.01 6.61 25.48
CA VAL A 181 31.20 7.42 25.80
C VAL A 181 31.98 7.80 24.54
N ALA A 182 32.10 6.89 23.57
CA ALA A 182 32.76 7.17 22.30
C ALA A 182 32.01 8.26 21.51
N TYR A 183 30.68 8.19 21.42
CA TYR A 183 29.85 9.25 20.82
C TYR A 183 30.05 10.59 21.53
N LEU A 184 30.02 10.59 22.86
CA LEU A 184 30.22 11.79 23.67
C LEU A 184 31.60 12.43 23.43
N ARG A 185 32.67 11.64 23.43
CA ARG A 185 34.04 12.13 23.17
C ARG A 185 34.17 12.76 21.79
N GLU A 186 33.61 12.15 20.76
CA GLU A 186 33.63 12.71 19.41
C GLU A 186 32.79 14.00 19.32
N THR A 187 31.65 14.06 20.01
CA THR A 187 30.82 15.27 20.07
C THR A 187 31.55 16.43 20.77
N ILE A 188 32.23 16.15 21.88
CA ILE A 188 33.05 17.14 22.60
C ILE A 188 34.17 17.66 21.70
N LYS A 189 34.85 16.79 20.94
CA LYS A 189 35.90 17.19 20.00
C LYS A 189 35.40 18.13 18.91
N LEU A 190 34.19 17.90 18.39
CA LEU A 190 33.61 18.68 17.29
C LEU A 190 33.00 20.01 17.74
N GLU A 191 32.29 20.01 18.86
CA GLU A 191 31.42 21.12 19.24
C GLU A 191 31.88 21.87 20.51
N GLY A 192 32.84 21.34 21.27
CA GLY A 192 33.55 21.98 22.38
C GLY A 192 32.72 22.28 23.65
N SER A 193 31.47 22.72 23.49
CA SER A 193 30.54 23.10 24.57
C SER A 193 29.20 22.34 24.51
N ALA A 194 29.09 21.31 23.67
CA ALA A 194 27.86 20.53 23.53
C ALA A 194 27.49 19.82 24.84
N ARG A 195 26.19 19.80 25.16
CA ARG A 195 25.64 19.03 26.27
C ARG A 195 24.59 18.06 25.75
N LEU A 196 24.83 16.75 25.93
CA LEU A 196 23.98 15.70 25.38
C LEU A 196 22.68 15.55 26.15
N ARG A 197 21.61 15.27 25.41
CA ARG A 197 20.35 14.78 25.94
C ARG A 197 20.17 13.33 25.51
N ILE A 198 20.01 12.45 26.49
CA ILE A 198 19.86 11.01 26.31
C ILE A 198 18.48 10.59 26.80
N LEU A 199 17.77 9.74 26.06
CA LEU A 199 16.55 9.09 26.54
C LEU A 199 16.75 7.58 26.54
N GLU A 200 16.37 6.93 27.63
CA GLU A 200 16.33 5.46 27.69
C GLU A 200 14.88 4.96 27.70
N ILE A 201 14.53 4.15 26.69
CA ILE A 201 13.20 3.55 26.51
C ILE A 201 13.15 2.27 27.33
N GLY A 202 12.17 2.17 28.23
CA GLY A 202 11.92 0.95 29.01
C GLY A 202 13.12 0.50 29.82
N ALA A 203 13.73 1.44 30.56
CA ALA A 203 14.95 1.20 31.32
C ALA A 203 14.79 0.15 32.44
N GLY A 204 13.55 -0.15 32.86
CA GLY A 204 13.24 -1.27 33.73
C GLY A 204 13.99 -1.22 35.05
N THR A 205 14.73 -2.29 35.35
CA THR A 205 15.54 -2.44 36.58
C THR A 205 16.79 -1.56 36.61
N GLY A 206 17.16 -0.94 35.49
CA GLY A 206 18.33 -0.04 35.40
C GLY A 206 19.67 -0.74 35.13
N GLY A 207 19.65 -2.00 34.67
CA GLY A 207 20.87 -2.78 34.42
C GLY A 207 21.82 -2.12 33.41
N THR A 208 21.28 -1.70 32.26
CA THR A 208 22.05 -0.93 31.27
C THR A 208 22.36 0.47 31.78
N SER A 209 21.38 1.14 32.40
CA SER A 209 21.52 2.51 32.92
C SER A 209 22.67 2.64 33.93
N ALA A 210 22.80 1.69 34.87
CA ALA A 210 23.85 1.71 35.90
C ALA A 210 25.26 1.73 35.29
N MET A 211 25.49 0.92 34.24
CA MET A 211 26.77 0.87 33.54
C MET A 211 27.03 2.16 32.75
N VAL A 212 26.00 2.71 32.11
CA VAL A 212 26.09 3.99 31.40
C VAL A 212 26.40 5.13 32.37
N PHE A 213 25.73 5.20 33.53
CA PHE A 213 26.01 6.22 34.55
C PHE A 213 27.44 6.16 35.07
N GLN A 214 27.93 4.95 35.38
CA GLN A 214 29.30 4.76 35.83
C GLN A 214 30.32 5.25 34.79
N SER A 215 30.06 4.98 33.51
CA SER A 215 30.92 5.38 32.39
C SER A 215 30.84 6.89 32.09
N LEU A 216 29.72 7.53 32.41
CA LEU A 216 29.51 8.97 32.25
C LEU A 216 29.99 9.83 33.44
N LEU A 217 30.40 9.22 34.57
CA LEU A 217 30.91 9.96 35.75
C LEU A 217 32.02 10.99 35.42
N PRO A 218 32.99 10.72 34.52
CA PRO A 218 34.01 11.71 34.17
C PRO A 218 33.50 12.86 33.28
N TYR A 219 32.28 12.75 32.75
CA TYR A 219 31.73 13.64 31.72
C TYR A 219 30.41 14.31 32.13
N GLN A 220 30.05 14.32 33.42
CA GLN A 220 28.75 14.82 33.89
C GLN A 220 28.45 16.25 33.44
N GLU A 221 29.47 17.11 33.30
CA GLU A 221 29.29 18.49 32.82
C GLU A 221 28.76 18.57 31.39
N TYR A 222 29.03 17.55 30.56
CA TYR A 222 28.57 17.44 29.17
C TYR A 222 27.23 16.73 29.03
N ILE A 223 26.55 16.37 30.12
CA ILE A 223 25.20 15.81 30.07
C ILE A 223 24.20 16.89 30.49
N GLN A 224 23.29 17.24 29.58
CA GLN A 224 22.18 18.15 29.84
C GLN A 224 21.03 17.41 30.51
N GLU A 225 20.68 16.24 30.00
CA GLU A 225 19.59 15.42 30.49
C GLU A 225 19.86 13.94 30.20
N TYR A 226 19.55 13.08 31.15
CA TYR A 226 19.32 11.66 30.90
C TYR A 226 17.88 11.33 31.34
N CYS A 227 16.98 11.15 30.38
CA CYS A 227 15.57 10.87 30.62
C CYS A 227 15.36 9.37 30.76
N TYR A 228 15.23 8.92 32.01
CA TYR A 228 14.92 7.54 32.36
C TYR A 228 13.42 7.29 32.20
N THR A 229 13.04 6.41 31.27
CA THR A 229 11.62 6.16 30.98
C THR A 229 11.21 4.71 31.13
N ASP A 230 9.96 4.50 31.54
CA ASP A 230 9.35 3.17 31.67
C ASP A 230 7.81 3.27 31.64
N LEU A 231 7.11 2.17 31.35
CA LEU A 231 5.65 2.08 31.50
C LEU A 231 5.22 2.00 32.98
N SER A 232 6.06 1.42 33.83
CA SER A 232 5.79 1.22 35.25
C SER A 232 6.33 2.37 36.09
N GLN A 233 5.44 3.00 36.85
CA GLN A 233 5.83 4.03 37.82
C GLN A 233 6.74 3.48 38.93
N VAL A 234 6.69 2.18 39.22
CA VAL A 234 7.53 1.53 40.25
C VAL A 234 9.01 1.59 39.86
N PHE A 235 9.33 1.31 38.59
CA PHE A 235 10.71 1.39 38.09
C PHE A 235 11.25 2.82 38.13
N LEU A 236 10.42 3.81 37.82
CA LEU A 236 10.82 5.23 37.91
C LEU A 236 11.12 5.66 39.35
N LEU A 237 10.31 5.21 40.32
CA LEU A 237 10.55 5.51 41.74
C LEU A 237 11.82 4.83 42.26
N HIS A 238 12.06 3.57 41.86
CA HIS A 238 13.29 2.86 42.18
C HIS A 238 14.52 3.60 41.62
N ALA A 239 14.51 3.92 40.32
CA ALA A 239 15.60 4.65 39.68
C ALA A 239 15.90 6.00 40.35
N LYS A 240 14.85 6.73 40.76
CA LYS A 240 14.98 8.00 41.47
C LYS A 240 15.67 7.86 42.83
N GLN A 241 15.40 6.78 43.56
CA GLN A 241 16.00 6.52 44.87
C GLN A 241 17.43 5.99 44.74
N THR A 242 17.66 5.08 43.79
CA THR A 242 18.94 4.37 43.62
C THR A 242 19.98 5.22 42.89
N TYR A 243 19.63 5.82 41.75
CA TYR A 243 20.59 6.48 40.87
C TYR A 243 20.55 8.01 40.95
N GLY A 244 19.39 8.58 41.29
CA GLY A 244 19.17 10.02 41.40
C GLY A 244 20.20 10.77 42.28
N PRO A 245 20.56 10.29 43.49
CA PRO A 245 21.50 11.00 44.37
C PRO A 245 22.89 11.25 43.77
N GLN A 246 23.36 10.39 42.86
CA GLN A 246 24.70 10.45 42.27
C GLN A 246 24.71 11.07 40.86
N ASN A 247 23.54 11.24 40.24
CA ASN A 247 23.39 11.66 38.85
C ASN A 247 22.37 12.80 38.74
N PRO A 248 22.78 14.06 38.98
CA PRO A 248 21.87 15.21 39.09
C PRO A 248 21.18 15.60 37.77
N TYR A 249 21.63 15.05 36.64
CA TYR A 249 21.07 15.27 35.30
C TYR A 249 19.92 14.30 34.96
N LEU A 250 19.54 13.38 35.87
CA LEU A 250 18.47 12.41 35.64
C LEU A 250 17.08 13.06 35.70
N THR A 251 16.27 12.81 34.68
CA THR A 251 14.84 13.06 34.67
C THR A 251 14.08 11.74 34.52
N TYR A 252 12.81 11.72 34.92
CA TYR A 252 12.00 10.50 34.96
C TYR A 252 10.66 10.74 34.29
N ARG A 253 10.22 9.83 33.43
CA ARG A 253 8.96 9.99 32.70
C ARG A 253 8.31 8.64 32.37
N ILE A 254 6.98 8.58 32.45
CA ILE A 254 6.25 7.44 31.89
C ILE A 254 6.24 7.58 30.37
N PHE A 255 6.71 6.56 29.66
CA PHE A 255 6.75 6.58 28.20
C PHE A 255 6.35 5.22 27.62
N ASN A 256 5.41 5.26 26.68
CA ASN A 256 5.01 4.13 25.87
C ASN A 256 5.51 4.32 24.43
N VAL A 257 6.54 3.55 24.04
CA VAL A 257 7.11 3.61 22.68
C VAL A 257 6.14 3.17 21.58
N GLU A 258 5.05 2.48 21.92
CA GLU A 258 4.03 2.09 20.94
C GLU A 258 3.06 3.23 20.61
N ARG A 259 3.05 4.30 21.41
CA ARG A 259 2.16 5.45 21.23
C ARG A 259 2.89 6.64 20.59
N PRO A 260 2.20 7.45 19.76
CA PRO A 260 2.78 8.68 19.22
C PRO A 260 3.31 9.62 20.30
N LEU A 261 4.40 10.34 20.02
CA LEU A 261 5.02 11.28 20.98
C LEU A 261 4.09 12.44 21.36
N ALA A 262 3.26 12.89 20.41
CA ALA A 262 2.33 14.00 20.59
C ALA A 262 1.31 13.74 21.71
N ASP A 263 0.90 12.48 21.88
CA ASP A 263 -0.05 12.06 22.92
C ASP A 263 0.58 12.02 24.32
N GLN A 264 1.92 12.08 24.40
CA GLN A 264 2.70 11.85 25.61
C GLN A 264 3.46 13.10 26.06
N GLY A 265 3.27 14.24 25.38
CA GLY A 265 3.89 15.51 25.71
C GLY A 265 5.42 15.49 25.57
N ILE A 266 5.96 14.72 24.62
CA ILE A 266 7.38 14.69 24.29
C ILE A 266 7.60 15.41 22.96
N THR A 267 8.53 16.36 22.95
CA THR A 267 8.92 17.10 21.75
C THR A 267 9.72 16.17 20.82
N PRO A 268 9.33 16.03 19.54
CA PRO A 268 10.12 15.26 18.57
C PRO A 268 11.48 15.90 18.30
N GLY A 269 12.50 15.09 18.03
CA GLY A 269 13.84 15.54 17.65
C GLY A 269 14.62 16.23 18.76
N ASP A 270 14.36 15.88 20.03
CA ASP A 270 14.89 16.59 21.20
C ASP A 270 16.11 15.90 21.84
N TYR A 271 16.36 14.63 21.50
CA TYR A 271 17.41 13.80 22.08
C TYR A 271 18.55 13.51 21.11
N ASP A 272 19.79 13.53 21.59
CA ASP A 272 21.00 13.18 20.83
C ASP A 272 21.19 11.65 20.76
N LEU A 273 20.84 10.96 21.84
CA LEU A 273 20.92 9.51 21.95
C LEU A 273 19.61 8.93 22.49
N VAL A 274 19.20 7.81 21.92
CA VAL A 274 18.11 6.98 22.43
C VAL A 274 18.65 5.60 22.68
N ILE A 275 18.49 5.11 23.90
CA ILE A 275 18.90 3.77 24.33
C ILE A 275 17.65 2.93 24.51
N ALA A 276 17.66 1.69 24.03
CA ALA A 276 16.59 0.73 24.30
C ALA A 276 17.20 -0.66 24.54
N ALA A 277 17.00 -1.20 25.74
CA ALA A 277 17.57 -2.48 26.15
C ALA A 277 16.47 -3.48 26.49
N ASN A 278 16.42 -4.61 25.77
CA ASN A 278 15.47 -5.71 25.96
C ASN A 278 14.00 -5.25 26.03
N VAL A 279 13.63 -4.29 25.19
CA VAL A 279 12.31 -3.65 25.25
C VAL A 279 11.59 -3.68 23.91
N LEU A 280 12.26 -3.33 22.80
CA LEU A 280 11.57 -3.13 21.53
C LEU A 280 11.05 -4.45 20.98
N HIS A 281 11.78 -5.56 21.22
CA HIS A 281 11.30 -6.89 20.85
C HIS A 281 9.96 -7.25 21.50
N THR A 282 9.63 -6.74 22.69
CA THR A 282 8.33 -7.05 23.35
C THR A 282 7.15 -6.21 22.86
N THR A 283 7.39 -5.25 21.97
CA THR A 283 6.32 -4.44 21.38
C THR A 283 5.47 -5.24 20.40
N SER A 284 4.21 -4.85 20.25
CA SER A 284 3.25 -5.47 19.34
C SER A 284 3.60 -5.27 17.85
N ASN A 285 4.37 -4.23 17.53
CA ASN A 285 4.82 -3.89 16.19
C ASN A 285 6.17 -3.14 16.21
N ILE A 286 7.22 -3.77 15.68
CA ILE A 286 8.61 -3.24 15.69
C ILE A 286 8.72 -1.94 14.89
N ARG A 287 8.06 -1.88 13.73
CA ARG A 287 8.13 -0.71 12.85
C ARG A 287 7.56 0.52 13.55
N GLN A 288 6.41 0.38 14.19
CA GLN A 288 5.78 1.46 14.94
C GLN A 288 6.65 1.91 16.12
N ALA A 289 7.23 0.97 16.86
CA ALA A 289 8.12 1.28 17.98
C ALA A 289 9.39 2.00 17.50
N LEU A 290 10.01 1.54 16.42
CA LEU A 290 11.17 2.19 15.80
C LEU A 290 10.83 3.58 15.23
N CYS A 291 9.67 3.76 14.62
CA CYS A 291 9.21 5.07 14.15
C CYS A 291 9.10 6.07 15.31
N ASN A 292 8.51 5.65 16.44
CA ASN A 292 8.39 6.50 17.63
C ASN A 292 9.74 6.74 18.31
N ALA A 293 10.63 5.73 18.36
CA ALA A 293 11.99 5.88 18.88
C ALA A 293 12.83 6.83 18.01
N LYS A 294 12.74 6.72 16.68
CA LYS A 294 13.39 7.64 15.74
C LYS A 294 12.88 9.06 15.92
N ALA A 295 11.59 9.25 16.16
CA ALA A 295 10.99 10.56 16.33
C ALA A 295 11.52 11.31 17.57
N LEU A 296 12.11 10.62 18.54
CA LEU A 296 12.78 11.24 19.68
C LEU A 296 14.14 11.85 19.30
N LEU A 297 14.81 11.30 18.29
CA LEU A 297 16.18 11.62 17.92
C LEU A 297 16.26 12.87 17.05
N LYS A 298 17.23 13.73 17.38
CA LYS A 298 17.73 14.79 16.49
C LYS A 298 18.23 14.19 15.16
N PRO A 299 18.30 14.97 14.07
CA PRO A 299 19.08 14.58 12.90
C PRO A 299 20.49 14.18 13.31
N HIS A 300 20.97 13.04 12.79
CA HIS A 300 22.25 12.42 13.14
C HIS A 300 22.37 11.89 14.58
N GLY A 301 21.28 11.91 15.36
CA GLY A 301 21.24 11.27 16.67
C GLY A 301 21.28 9.74 16.56
N LEU A 302 21.82 9.05 17.56
CA LEU A 302 21.97 7.59 17.51
C LEU A 302 20.91 6.85 18.32
N LEU A 303 20.36 5.80 17.72
CA LEU A 303 19.64 4.74 18.41
C LEU A 303 20.63 3.63 18.77
N LEU A 304 20.71 3.29 20.06
CA LEU A 304 21.50 2.17 20.59
C LEU A 304 20.55 1.12 21.14
N LEU A 305 20.58 -0.06 20.54
CA LEU A 305 19.79 -1.21 20.98
C LEU A 305 20.70 -2.23 21.68
N ASN A 306 20.23 -2.77 22.81
CA ASN A 306 20.75 -4.00 23.39
C ASN A 306 19.61 -5.01 23.42
N GLU A 307 19.56 -5.92 22.44
CA GLU A 307 18.42 -6.82 22.26
C GLU A 307 18.84 -8.28 22.32
N SER A 308 17.94 -9.12 22.82
CA SER A 308 18.13 -10.57 22.79
C SER A 308 18.06 -11.09 21.34
N SER A 309 18.94 -12.02 20.99
CA SER A 309 19.10 -12.56 19.63
C SER A 309 18.85 -14.07 19.54
N VAL A 310 18.81 -14.78 20.67
CA VAL A 310 18.72 -16.24 20.71
C VAL A 310 17.55 -16.68 21.58
N LYS A 311 16.80 -17.67 21.10
CA LYS A 311 15.76 -18.34 21.89
C LYS A 311 16.35 -19.43 22.78
N SER A 312 15.83 -19.56 24.00
CA SER A 312 16.28 -20.56 24.96
C SER A 312 15.10 -21.10 25.77
N VAL A 313 15.24 -22.31 26.31
CA VAL A 313 14.22 -22.95 27.15
C VAL A 313 14.10 -22.19 28.47
N PHE A 314 15.21 -21.69 29.01
CA PHE A 314 15.17 -20.79 30.16
C PHE A 314 14.26 -19.58 29.91
N LEU A 315 14.43 -18.87 28.79
CA LEU A 315 13.60 -17.72 28.46
C LEU A 315 12.13 -18.11 28.26
N HIS A 316 11.86 -19.23 27.58
CA HIS A 316 10.51 -19.76 27.36
C HIS A 316 9.77 -20.11 28.66
N LEU A 317 10.50 -20.63 29.66
CA LEU A 317 9.96 -21.03 30.97
C LEU A 317 9.88 -19.90 31.99
N THR A 318 10.40 -18.72 31.66
CA THR A 318 10.42 -17.56 32.56
C THR A 318 9.65 -16.41 31.92
N PHE A 319 10.32 -15.59 31.10
CA PHE A 319 9.72 -14.44 30.44
C PHE A 319 8.70 -14.82 29.37
N GLY A 320 8.84 -16.01 28.76
CA GLY A 320 7.84 -16.60 27.86
C GLY A 320 6.49 -16.85 28.51
N LEU A 321 6.40 -16.79 29.84
CA LEU A 321 5.13 -16.86 30.56
C LEU A 321 4.45 -15.48 30.73
N LEU A 322 5.14 -14.38 30.42
CA LEU A 322 4.56 -13.05 30.52
C LEU A 322 3.68 -12.74 29.31
N GLU A 323 2.57 -12.01 29.55
CA GLU A 323 1.65 -11.59 28.49
C GLU A 323 2.36 -10.77 27.40
N GLY A 324 3.27 -9.88 27.80
CA GLY A 324 4.06 -9.03 26.91
C GLY A 324 4.88 -9.79 25.86
N TRP A 325 5.30 -11.02 26.17
CA TRP A 325 6.13 -11.84 25.29
C TRP A 325 5.42 -12.23 23.98
N TRP A 326 4.09 -12.27 23.99
CA TRP A 326 3.27 -12.79 22.89
C TRP A 326 2.41 -11.72 22.20
N LEU A 327 2.60 -10.43 22.51
CA LEU A 327 1.82 -9.32 21.96
C LEU A 327 2.09 -9.01 20.48
N TYR A 328 3.19 -9.54 19.92
CA TYR A 328 3.60 -9.28 18.55
C TYR A 328 2.57 -9.74 17.51
N LYS A 329 2.28 -8.83 16.57
CA LYS A 329 1.39 -9.03 15.42
C LYS A 329 2.14 -9.15 14.09
N ASP A 330 3.39 -8.71 14.07
CA ASP A 330 4.34 -8.74 12.96
C ASP A 330 5.15 -10.04 12.94
N THR A 331 4.44 -11.17 12.84
CA THR A 331 5.03 -12.52 12.97
C THR A 331 6.08 -12.83 11.90
N ASP A 332 6.00 -12.17 10.75
CA ASP A 332 6.95 -12.27 9.63
C ASP A 332 8.33 -11.68 9.95
N LEU A 333 8.41 -10.78 10.93
CA LEU A 333 9.68 -10.20 11.39
C LEU A 333 10.32 -11.01 12.54
N ARG A 334 9.55 -11.83 13.25
CA ARG A 334 9.99 -12.49 14.48
C ARG A 334 10.62 -13.85 14.23
N LEU A 335 11.53 -14.24 15.10
CA LEU A 335 12.01 -15.61 15.19
C LEU A 335 10.85 -16.56 15.55
N PRO A 336 10.70 -17.71 14.88
CA PRO A 336 9.65 -18.66 15.21
C PRO A 336 9.71 -19.11 16.68
N GLY A 337 8.62 -18.84 17.41
CA GLY A 337 8.46 -19.23 18.81
C GLY A 337 8.87 -18.19 19.85
N CYS A 338 9.35 -17.00 19.45
CA CYS A 338 9.72 -15.95 20.40
C CYS A 338 9.58 -14.54 19.77
N PRO A 339 9.61 -13.46 20.57
CA PRO A 339 9.49 -12.09 20.06
C PRO A 339 10.79 -11.53 19.43
N PHE A 340 11.87 -12.29 19.36
CA PHE A 340 13.19 -11.79 18.95
C PHE A 340 13.34 -11.66 17.44
N LEU A 341 14.38 -10.92 17.02
CA LEU A 341 14.72 -10.70 15.61
C LEU A 341 16.18 -11.05 15.38
N GLU A 342 16.49 -11.61 14.21
CA GLU A 342 17.86 -11.76 13.73
C GLU A 342 18.49 -10.39 13.43
N TRP A 343 19.83 -10.30 13.46
CA TRP A 343 20.53 -9.04 13.24
C TRP A 343 20.31 -8.48 11.83
N GLN A 344 20.16 -9.35 10.83
CA GLN A 344 19.82 -8.96 9.46
C GLN A 344 18.41 -8.36 9.39
N THR A 345 17.46 -8.95 10.13
CA THR A 345 16.09 -8.44 10.19
C THR A 345 16.06 -7.10 10.90
N TRP A 346 16.78 -6.94 12.01
CA TRP A 346 16.95 -5.64 12.65
C TRP A 346 17.54 -4.61 11.69
N GLN A 347 18.61 -4.95 10.97
CA GLN A 347 19.23 -4.06 9.99
C GLN A 347 18.23 -3.64 8.91
N ALA A 348 17.52 -4.60 8.33
CA ALA A 348 16.55 -4.35 7.27
C ALA A 348 15.40 -3.47 7.74
N VAL A 349 14.85 -3.74 8.93
CA VAL A 349 13.73 -2.95 9.45
C VAL A 349 14.20 -1.56 9.88
N LEU A 350 15.36 -1.42 10.53
CA LEU A 350 15.95 -0.11 10.85
C LEU A 350 16.19 0.73 9.58
N GLN A 351 16.72 0.13 8.51
CA GLN A 351 16.87 0.79 7.21
C GLN A 351 15.54 1.27 6.65
N GLN A 352 14.52 0.42 6.68
CA GLN A 352 13.18 0.75 6.18
C GLN A 352 12.53 1.85 7.00
N GLU A 353 12.75 1.88 8.32
CA GLU A 353 12.25 2.92 9.22
C GLU A 353 13.11 4.20 9.20
N GLY A 354 14.07 4.34 8.28
CA GLY A 354 14.81 5.57 8.04
C GLY A 354 15.99 5.81 8.98
N PHE A 355 16.54 4.75 9.57
CA PHE A 355 17.91 4.79 10.08
C PHE A 355 18.90 4.55 8.93
N HIS A 356 20.12 5.02 9.08
CA HIS A 356 21.22 4.82 8.16
C HIS A 356 22.51 4.58 8.96
N HIS A 357 23.58 4.13 8.30
CA HIS A 357 24.86 3.81 8.91
C HIS A 357 24.75 2.92 10.17
N PHE A 358 24.96 1.62 9.99
CA PHE A 358 24.82 0.63 11.05
C PHE A 358 26.14 -0.02 11.33
N PHE A 359 26.37 -0.33 12.59
CA PHE A 359 27.37 -1.30 12.96
C PHE A 359 26.92 -2.05 14.20
N PHE A 360 27.49 -3.24 14.38
CA PHE A 360 27.15 -4.17 15.42
C PHE A 360 28.39 -4.36 16.30
N PRO A 361 28.57 -3.54 17.36
CA PRO A 361 29.77 -3.52 18.19
C PRO A 361 30.22 -4.87 18.75
N ALA A 362 29.27 -5.80 18.90
CA ALA A 362 29.45 -7.08 19.55
C ALA A 362 29.07 -8.25 18.61
N GLN A 363 29.19 -8.08 17.28
CA GLN A 363 28.74 -9.08 16.32
C GLN A 363 29.41 -10.46 16.51
N GLU A 364 30.70 -10.47 16.85
CA GLU A 364 31.47 -11.67 17.14
C GLU A 364 30.96 -12.44 18.36
N ALA A 365 30.24 -11.77 19.27
CA ALA A 365 29.64 -12.35 20.47
C ALA A 365 28.17 -12.71 20.28
N SER A 366 27.60 -12.60 19.08
CA SER A 366 26.16 -12.77 18.83
C SER A 366 25.61 -14.14 19.27
N GLU A 367 26.46 -15.18 19.28
CA GLU A 367 26.12 -16.52 19.77
C GLU A 367 25.83 -16.57 21.28
N MET A 368 26.29 -15.57 22.06
CA MET A 368 26.01 -15.45 23.50
C MET A 368 24.59 -14.95 23.81
N GLY A 369 23.78 -14.70 22.78
CA GLY A 369 22.34 -14.48 22.91
C GLY A 369 21.88 -13.03 23.03
N GLN A 370 22.77 -12.06 22.87
CA GLN A 370 22.44 -10.64 22.75
C GLN A 370 23.15 -10.02 21.54
N GLN A 371 22.65 -8.85 21.12
CA GLN A 371 23.22 -8.04 20.05
C GLN A 371 23.18 -6.56 20.45
N ILE A 372 24.31 -5.86 20.27
CA ILE A 372 24.33 -4.39 20.29
C ILE A 372 24.17 -3.90 18.86
N ILE A 373 23.23 -2.97 18.68
CA ILE A 373 22.95 -2.37 17.37
C ILE A 373 23.06 -0.86 17.54
N VAL A 374 23.89 -0.25 16.70
CA VAL A 374 24.01 1.21 16.65
C VAL A 374 23.53 1.67 15.28
N ALA A 375 22.57 2.58 15.28
CA ALA A 375 21.94 3.08 14.07
C ALA A 375 21.80 4.60 14.12
N GLU A 376 22.22 5.29 13.07
CA GLU A 376 22.10 6.74 12.96
C GLU A 376 20.71 7.12 12.44
N SER A 377 20.00 7.95 13.21
CA SER A 377 18.76 8.56 12.77
C SER A 377 19.04 9.66 11.76
N VAL A 378 18.27 9.70 10.69
CA VAL A 378 18.21 10.89 9.81
C VAL A 378 17.44 12.05 10.46
N GLY A 379 16.93 11.87 11.69
CA GLY A 379 16.09 12.78 12.44
C GLY A 379 14.60 12.64 12.14
N THR A 380 13.80 13.55 12.69
CA THR A 380 12.40 13.79 12.27
C THR A 380 12.28 14.52 10.95
N GLY A 381 13.43 14.88 10.35
CA GLY A 381 13.51 15.16 8.93
C GLY A 381 13.04 13.92 8.17
N LEU A 382 12.05 14.11 7.31
CA LEU A 382 11.86 13.30 6.10
C LEU A 382 13.19 12.67 5.66
N HIS A 383 13.16 11.40 5.26
CA HIS A 383 14.25 10.74 4.55
C HIS A 383 15.10 11.77 3.78
N PRO A 384 16.43 11.83 3.98
CA PRO A 384 17.27 12.31 2.93
C PRO A 384 16.90 11.40 1.75
N VAL A 385 16.20 11.98 0.77
CA VAL A 385 16.37 11.59 -0.62
C VAL A 385 17.84 11.25 -0.74
N ARG A 386 18.13 10.00 -1.14
CA ARG A 386 19.49 9.54 -1.39
C ARG A 386 20.34 10.72 -1.85
N GLU A 387 21.55 10.87 -1.32
CA GLU A 387 22.63 11.46 -2.11
C GLU A 387 22.84 10.56 -3.33
N GLU A 388 21.89 10.60 -4.26
CA GLU A 388 22.19 10.44 -5.65
C GLU A 388 23.01 11.66 -5.99
N ARG A 389 24.24 11.38 -6.44
CA ARG A 389 25.03 12.31 -7.23
C ARG A 389 24.07 13.17 -8.02
N VAL A 390 24.11 14.49 -7.78
CA VAL A 390 23.38 15.49 -8.57
C VAL A 390 23.77 15.27 -10.03
N GLY A 391 22.92 14.50 -10.70
CA GLY A 391 22.98 14.13 -12.09
C GLY A 391 21.61 14.48 -12.64
N THR A 392 21.45 15.75 -13.02
CA THR A 392 20.43 16.25 -13.95
C THR A 392 19.01 15.64 -13.82
N GLY A 393 18.17 16.22 -12.95
CA GLY A 393 16.76 16.50 -13.25
C GLY A 393 15.72 15.37 -13.36
N LEU A 394 16.02 14.10 -13.05
CA LEU A 394 15.04 13.02 -13.05
C LEU A 394 15.16 12.18 -11.76
N ALA A 395 14.03 11.88 -11.11
CA ALA A 395 13.99 10.92 -10.00
C ALA A 395 14.40 9.51 -10.51
N PRO A 396 15.13 8.71 -9.72
CA PRO A 396 15.54 7.37 -10.12
C PRO A 396 14.31 6.48 -10.34
N VAL A 397 14.32 5.68 -11.41
CA VAL A 397 13.31 4.65 -11.68
C VAL A 397 13.36 3.63 -10.55
N ARG A 398 12.24 3.38 -9.89
CA ARG A 398 12.13 2.40 -8.79
C ARG A 398 11.53 1.10 -9.30
N GLU A 399 11.95 -0.02 -8.75
CA GLU A 399 11.42 -1.35 -9.11
C GLU A 399 9.92 -1.45 -8.79
N GLU A 400 9.43 -0.73 -7.77
CA GLU A 400 8.02 -0.76 -7.34
C GLU A 400 7.07 0.22 -8.05
N ASP A 401 7.57 1.10 -8.94
CA ASP A 401 6.74 2.05 -9.69
C ASP A 401 5.94 1.33 -10.79
N ILE A 402 4.67 1.72 -10.99
CA ILE A 402 3.79 1.10 -11.99
C ILE A 402 3.46 2.11 -13.10
N ALA A 403 3.80 1.79 -14.34
CA ALA A 403 3.45 2.58 -15.51
C ALA A 403 2.00 2.32 -15.94
N ILE A 404 1.31 3.40 -16.33
CA ILE A 404 0.07 3.33 -17.11
C ILE A 404 0.48 3.36 -18.59
N ILE A 405 0.41 2.21 -19.25
CA ILE A 405 0.85 2.04 -20.64
C ILE A 405 -0.28 2.09 -21.66
N GLY A 406 -1.53 2.01 -21.22
CA GLY A 406 -2.71 2.26 -22.04
C GLY A 406 -3.87 2.79 -21.20
N ILE A 407 -4.75 3.56 -21.83
CA ILE A 407 -5.92 4.16 -21.20
C ILE A 407 -7.09 4.28 -22.18
N SER A 408 -8.28 3.97 -21.71
CA SER A 408 -9.51 4.10 -22.50
C SER A 408 -10.71 4.38 -21.61
N GLY A 409 -11.73 5.02 -22.16
CA GLY A 409 -12.97 5.26 -21.44
C GLY A 409 -14.00 6.04 -22.23
N GLN A 410 -15.25 5.95 -21.76
CA GLN A 410 -16.40 6.71 -22.24
C GLN A 410 -17.09 7.35 -21.04
N TYR A 411 -17.40 8.63 -21.19
CA TYR A 411 -17.97 9.47 -20.14
C TYR A 411 -19.16 10.27 -20.69
N PRO A 412 -20.00 10.87 -19.84
CA PRO A 412 -21.16 11.63 -20.29
C PRO A 412 -20.79 12.70 -21.31
N GLN A 413 -21.51 12.72 -22.44
CA GLN A 413 -21.25 13.57 -23.61
C GLN A 413 -19.82 13.45 -24.19
N ALA A 414 -19.14 12.33 -23.97
CA ALA A 414 -17.81 12.04 -24.49
C ALA A 414 -17.63 10.56 -24.84
N GLU A 415 -17.75 10.25 -26.14
CA GLU A 415 -17.55 8.90 -26.68
C GLU A 415 -16.07 8.44 -26.69
N ASN A 416 -15.13 9.38 -26.52
CA ASN A 416 -13.70 9.14 -26.50
C ASN A 416 -12.96 10.17 -25.63
N LEU A 417 -11.70 9.89 -25.32
CA LEU A 417 -10.87 10.73 -24.43
C LEU A 417 -10.54 12.11 -25.00
N ASP A 418 -10.49 12.26 -26.33
CA ASP A 418 -10.29 13.56 -26.99
C ASP A 418 -11.49 14.48 -26.75
N THR A 419 -12.71 13.95 -26.88
CA THR A 419 -13.96 14.68 -26.59
C THR A 419 -14.09 14.94 -25.09
N PHE A 420 -13.71 13.97 -24.26
CA PHE A 420 -13.69 14.14 -22.80
C PHE A 420 -12.74 15.27 -22.38
N TRP A 421 -11.52 15.30 -22.93
CA TRP A 421 -10.59 16.39 -22.70
C TRP A 421 -11.17 17.74 -23.11
N HIS A 422 -11.81 17.85 -24.28
CA HIS A 422 -12.42 19.09 -24.73
C HIS A 422 -13.55 19.56 -23.79
N ASN A 423 -14.36 18.63 -23.27
CA ASN A 423 -15.39 18.93 -22.29
C ASN A 423 -14.77 19.45 -20.98
N LEU A 424 -13.71 18.82 -20.50
CA LEU A 424 -12.98 19.26 -19.30
C LEU A 424 -12.33 20.63 -19.50
N GLU A 425 -11.62 20.82 -20.61
CA GLU A 425 -10.90 22.06 -20.95
C GLU A 425 -11.86 23.26 -21.03
N SER A 426 -13.06 23.05 -21.57
CA SER A 426 -14.11 24.09 -21.66
C SER A 426 -14.95 24.25 -20.40
N GLY A 427 -14.73 23.42 -19.35
CA GLY A 427 -15.54 23.45 -18.14
C GLY A 427 -17.01 23.06 -18.39
N ARG A 428 -17.27 22.14 -19.33
CA ARG A 428 -18.63 21.75 -19.71
C ARG A 428 -19.33 20.99 -18.59
N ASP A 429 -20.56 21.40 -18.30
CA ASP A 429 -21.54 20.62 -17.54
C ASP A 429 -22.18 19.58 -18.48
N CYS A 430 -21.99 18.30 -18.14
CA CYS A 430 -22.46 17.17 -18.93
C CYS A 430 -23.75 16.53 -18.36
N ILE A 431 -24.36 17.14 -17.34
CA ILE A 431 -25.59 16.66 -16.71
C ILE A 431 -26.82 17.01 -17.55
N VAL A 432 -27.72 16.03 -17.70
CA VAL A 432 -28.98 16.16 -18.44
C VAL A 432 -30.13 15.50 -17.64
N GLU A 433 -31.38 15.73 -18.05
CA GLU A 433 -32.50 14.94 -17.50
C GLU A 433 -32.37 13.47 -17.91
N ILE A 434 -32.95 12.56 -17.12
CA ILE A 434 -33.02 11.12 -17.46
C ILE A 434 -33.59 10.96 -18.87
N PRO A 435 -32.82 10.39 -19.82
CA PRO A 435 -33.25 10.25 -21.20
C PRO A 435 -34.48 9.33 -21.33
N PRO A 436 -35.42 9.63 -22.25
CA PRO A 436 -36.65 8.84 -22.41
C PRO A 436 -36.40 7.38 -22.82
N GLU A 437 -35.27 7.10 -23.48
CA GLU A 437 -34.82 5.75 -23.83
C GLU A 437 -34.40 4.89 -22.63
N ARG A 438 -34.16 5.50 -21.45
CA ARG A 438 -33.89 4.78 -20.20
C ARG A 438 -35.20 4.33 -19.55
N TRP A 439 -36.01 5.29 -19.11
CA TRP A 439 -37.37 5.12 -18.62
C TRP A 439 -38.09 6.47 -18.55
N ASP A 440 -39.42 6.44 -18.51
CA ASP A 440 -40.22 7.64 -18.27
C ASP A 440 -40.18 8.03 -16.77
N TYR A 441 -39.20 8.89 -16.42
CA TYR A 441 -38.95 9.31 -15.04
C TYR A 441 -40.15 10.01 -14.40
N ARG A 442 -41.07 10.60 -15.19
CA ARG A 442 -42.25 11.34 -14.73
C ARG A 442 -43.22 10.48 -13.92
N ARG A 443 -43.17 9.15 -14.12
CA ARG A 443 -43.97 8.17 -13.35
C ARG A 443 -43.52 8.05 -11.89
N TYR A 444 -42.26 8.36 -11.61
CA TYR A 444 -41.63 8.20 -10.30
C TYR A 444 -41.31 9.54 -9.64
N TYR A 445 -41.21 10.60 -10.43
CA TYR A 445 -40.78 11.92 -9.99
C TYR A 445 -41.81 12.61 -9.12
N LYS A 446 -41.49 12.74 -7.83
CA LYS A 446 -42.35 13.34 -6.80
C LYS A 446 -41.53 14.26 -5.88
N PRO A 447 -41.09 15.43 -6.36
CA PRO A 447 -40.17 16.30 -5.63
C PRO A 447 -40.74 16.79 -4.29
N GLN A 448 -42.07 16.95 -4.19
CA GLN A 448 -42.75 17.39 -2.97
C GLN A 448 -42.83 16.31 -1.87
N GLU A 449 -42.75 15.02 -2.24
CA GLU A 449 -42.79 13.90 -1.30
C GLU A 449 -41.39 13.47 -0.81
N GLY A 450 -40.32 13.93 -1.49
CA GLY A 450 -38.95 13.42 -1.33
C GLY A 450 -38.08 14.13 -0.27
N THR A 451 -38.50 15.27 0.28
CA THR A 451 -37.68 16.07 1.22
C THR A 451 -38.03 15.84 2.71
N GLY A 452 -38.92 14.89 3.03
CA GLY A 452 -39.53 14.75 4.37
C GLY A 452 -39.46 13.39 5.06
N GLY A 453 -38.91 12.32 4.46
CA GLY A 453 -38.80 11.02 5.14
C GLY A 453 -38.58 9.79 4.24
N LYS A 454 -38.19 8.67 4.88
CA LYS A 454 -37.68 7.40 4.30
C LYS A 454 -38.62 6.63 3.35
N THR A 455 -39.78 7.18 2.99
CA THR A 455 -40.80 6.53 2.16
C THR A 455 -41.27 7.41 0.98
N GLY A 456 -40.56 8.52 0.69
CA GLY A 456 -40.92 9.49 -0.34
C GLY A 456 -40.44 9.12 -1.76
N GLY A 457 -41.20 9.53 -2.77
CA GLY A 457 -40.88 9.31 -4.19
C GLY A 457 -39.60 10.01 -4.68
N MET A 458 -39.24 9.76 -5.94
CA MET A 458 -37.97 10.20 -6.54
C MET A 458 -37.97 11.73 -6.73
N TYR A 459 -37.07 12.48 -6.07
CA TYR A 459 -36.96 13.94 -6.24
C TYR A 459 -35.83 14.37 -7.18
N CYS A 460 -34.95 13.45 -7.58
CA CYS A 460 -33.91 13.70 -8.56
C CYS A 460 -34.29 13.11 -9.92
N LYS A 461 -34.12 13.89 -10.98
CA LYS A 461 -34.39 13.50 -12.38
C LYS A 461 -33.22 13.76 -13.33
N TRP A 462 -32.04 14.04 -12.77
CA TRP A 462 -30.85 14.48 -13.48
C TRP A 462 -29.73 13.43 -13.40
N GLY A 463 -28.89 13.37 -14.41
CA GLY A 463 -27.72 12.48 -14.44
C GLY A 463 -26.76 12.76 -15.58
N GLY A 464 -25.53 12.27 -15.46
CA GLY A 464 -24.63 12.13 -16.59
C GLY A 464 -24.87 10.79 -17.29
N PHE A 465 -25.25 10.78 -18.56
CA PHE A 465 -25.62 9.55 -19.28
C PHE A 465 -24.70 9.28 -20.47
N LEU A 466 -24.41 8.00 -20.69
CA LEU A 466 -23.77 7.54 -21.92
C LEU A 466 -24.84 7.35 -23.02
N PRO A 467 -24.57 7.74 -24.27
CA PRO A 467 -25.41 7.34 -25.38
C PRO A 467 -25.28 5.83 -25.64
N ASP A 468 -26.25 5.25 -26.35
CA ASP A 468 -26.07 3.94 -27.03
C ASP A 468 -25.59 2.76 -26.17
N ILE A 469 -25.89 2.74 -24.87
CA ILE A 469 -25.51 1.64 -23.95
C ILE A 469 -26.14 0.29 -24.31
N ASP A 470 -27.14 0.28 -25.20
CA ASP A 470 -27.76 -0.93 -25.73
C ASP A 470 -26.98 -1.53 -26.91
N LYS A 471 -26.05 -0.78 -27.52
CA LYS A 471 -25.25 -1.21 -28.68
C LYS A 471 -24.06 -2.05 -28.26
N PHE A 472 -23.73 -3.05 -29.08
CA PHE A 472 -22.59 -3.94 -28.90
C PHE A 472 -22.33 -4.68 -30.22
N ASP A 473 -21.07 -4.94 -30.59
CA ASP A 473 -20.74 -5.84 -31.72
C ASP A 473 -20.39 -7.24 -31.18
N PRO A 474 -21.38 -8.15 -31.06
CA PRO A 474 -21.13 -9.48 -30.53
C PRO A 474 -20.24 -10.33 -31.46
N SER A 475 -20.34 -10.11 -32.78
CA SER A 475 -19.54 -10.84 -33.77
C SER A 475 -18.05 -10.49 -33.68
N PHE A 476 -17.74 -9.27 -33.24
CA PHE A 476 -16.37 -8.86 -32.96
C PHE A 476 -15.76 -9.69 -31.82
N PHE A 477 -16.52 -9.97 -30.77
CA PHE A 477 -16.06 -10.74 -29.62
C PHE A 477 -16.38 -12.24 -29.68
N HIS A 478 -16.80 -12.76 -30.84
CA HIS A 478 -17.19 -14.16 -30.99
C HIS A 478 -18.32 -14.61 -30.06
N ILE A 479 -19.21 -13.67 -29.73
CA ILE A 479 -20.41 -13.88 -28.90
C ILE A 479 -21.62 -13.99 -29.83
N SER A 480 -22.57 -14.88 -29.49
CA SER A 480 -23.81 -14.97 -30.26
C SER A 480 -24.72 -13.76 -29.99
N PRO A 481 -25.50 -13.26 -30.97
CA PRO A 481 -26.47 -12.20 -30.73
C PRO A 481 -27.49 -12.52 -29.63
N LEU A 482 -27.82 -13.80 -29.46
CA LEU A 482 -28.73 -14.27 -28.42
C LEU A 482 -28.11 -14.12 -27.02
N GLU A 483 -26.85 -14.54 -26.84
CA GLU A 483 -26.13 -14.36 -25.58
C GLU A 483 -25.98 -12.87 -25.23
N ALA A 484 -25.58 -12.06 -26.21
CA ALA A 484 -25.39 -10.62 -26.03
C ALA A 484 -26.65 -9.87 -25.55
N ARG A 485 -27.84 -10.39 -25.86
CA ARG A 485 -29.12 -9.83 -25.40
C ARG A 485 -29.30 -9.93 -23.88
N PHE A 486 -28.77 -10.99 -23.28
CA PHE A 486 -28.87 -11.26 -21.84
C PHE A 486 -27.66 -10.74 -21.06
N MET A 487 -26.56 -10.44 -21.74
CA MET A 487 -25.39 -9.78 -21.13
C MET A 487 -25.76 -8.40 -20.58
N ASP A 488 -25.31 -8.14 -19.35
CA ASP A 488 -25.39 -6.81 -18.75
C ASP A 488 -24.69 -5.79 -19.68
N PRO A 489 -25.31 -4.64 -19.99
CA PRO A 489 -24.63 -3.55 -20.71
C PRO A 489 -23.26 -3.16 -20.10
N GLN A 490 -23.09 -3.29 -18.79
CA GLN A 490 -21.81 -3.02 -18.10
C GLN A 490 -20.71 -4.01 -18.52
N GLU A 491 -21.04 -5.30 -18.64
CA GLU A 491 -20.10 -6.34 -19.14
C GLU A 491 -19.69 -6.04 -20.59
N ARG A 492 -20.66 -5.66 -21.44
CA ARG A 492 -20.44 -5.34 -22.85
C ARG A 492 -19.54 -4.12 -23.03
N LEU A 493 -19.86 -3.03 -22.35
CA LEU A 493 -19.09 -1.78 -22.41
C LEU A 493 -17.67 -1.96 -21.84
N PHE A 494 -17.52 -2.70 -20.74
CA PHE A 494 -16.20 -2.95 -20.18
C PHE A 494 -15.35 -3.81 -21.10
N LEU A 495 -15.92 -4.82 -21.78
CA LEU A 495 -15.20 -5.63 -22.78
C LEU A 495 -14.71 -4.78 -23.96
N GLN A 496 -15.54 -3.87 -24.48
CA GLN A 496 -15.14 -2.91 -25.51
C GLN A 496 -14.05 -1.96 -25.03
N THR A 497 -14.16 -1.50 -23.78
CA THR A 497 -13.19 -0.58 -23.18
C THR A 497 -11.84 -1.28 -22.95
N ALA A 498 -11.82 -2.50 -22.40
CA ALA A 498 -10.60 -3.28 -22.25
C ALA A 498 -9.92 -3.54 -23.61
N SER A 499 -10.72 -3.83 -24.65
CA SER A 499 -10.23 -3.98 -26.02
C SER A 499 -9.53 -2.72 -26.54
N ALA A 500 -10.19 -1.57 -26.40
CA ALA A 500 -9.61 -0.27 -26.76
C ALA A 500 -8.37 0.06 -25.92
N CYS A 501 -8.33 -0.35 -24.65
CA CYS A 501 -7.18 -0.15 -23.75
C CYS A 501 -5.93 -0.91 -24.22
N PHE A 502 -6.09 -2.18 -24.63
CA PHE A 502 -4.99 -2.94 -25.22
C PHE A 502 -4.50 -2.32 -26.53
N GLU A 503 -5.42 -1.87 -27.38
CA GLU A 503 -5.05 -1.18 -28.62
C GLU A 503 -4.36 0.17 -28.37
N ASP A 504 -4.80 0.95 -27.39
CA ASP A 504 -4.15 2.20 -26.98
C ASP A 504 -2.71 1.94 -26.48
N ALA A 505 -2.52 0.89 -25.68
CA ALA A 505 -1.20 0.44 -25.25
C ALA A 505 -0.33 -0.14 -26.39
N GLY A 506 -0.90 -0.37 -27.57
CA GLY A 506 -0.19 -0.99 -28.68
C GLY A 506 0.04 -2.49 -28.50
N TYR A 507 -0.79 -3.20 -27.73
CA TYR A 507 -0.73 -4.65 -27.55
C TYR A 507 -1.84 -5.37 -28.31
N SER A 508 -1.47 -6.23 -29.27
CA SER A 508 -2.39 -7.15 -29.95
C SER A 508 -2.55 -8.46 -29.18
N GLN A 509 -3.62 -9.23 -29.41
CA GLN A 509 -3.75 -10.57 -28.82
C GLN A 509 -2.56 -11.47 -29.17
N ARG A 510 -2.00 -11.30 -30.37
CA ARG A 510 -0.79 -12.01 -30.79
C ARG A 510 0.42 -11.67 -29.92
N MET A 511 0.61 -10.41 -29.54
CA MET A 511 1.76 -10.01 -28.69
C MET A 511 1.58 -10.37 -27.23
N LEU A 512 0.32 -10.42 -26.76
CA LEU A 512 0.02 -10.88 -25.40
C LEU A 512 0.25 -12.38 -25.22
N ARG A 513 0.20 -13.16 -26.32
CA ARG A 513 0.34 -14.62 -26.28
C ARG A 513 1.65 -15.02 -25.60
N ASP A 514 1.53 -15.78 -24.52
CA ASP A 514 2.67 -16.31 -23.76
C ASP A 514 2.88 -17.77 -24.11
N GLU A 515 3.88 -18.04 -24.95
CA GLU A 515 4.23 -19.41 -25.38
C GLU A 515 4.74 -20.29 -24.23
N SER A 516 5.20 -19.70 -23.11
CA SER A 516 5.63 -20.47 -21.94
C SER A 516 4.44 -21.12 -21.24
N ALA A 517 3.25 -20.53 -21.37
CA ALA A 517 2.01 -21.22 -21.06
C ALA A 517 1.64 -22.11 -22.25
N GLY A 518 1.61 -23.42 -22.07
CA GLY A 518 1.42 -24.38 -23.17
C GLY A 518 0.12 -24.22 -23.99
N ASP A 519 -0.83 -23.42 -23.53
CA ASP A 519 -2.08 -23.03 -24.20
C ASP A 519 -2.09 -21.55 -24.69
N GLY A 520 -0.95 -20.86 -24.62
CA GLY A 520 -0.75 -19.49 -25.10
C GLY A 520 -1.37 -18.40 -24.23
N ARG A 521 -1.86 -18.72 -23.03
CA ARG A 521 -2.57 -17.76 -22.17
C ARG A 521 -1.63 -16.71 -21.56
N ALA A 522 -1.97 -15.44 -21.75
CA ALA A 522 -1.14 -14.30 -21.34
C ALA A 522 -1.16 -14.07 -19.82
N ASN A 523 -0.01 -13.73 -19.23
CA ASN A 523 0.09 -13.42 -17.80
C ASN A 523 -0.41 -12.01 -17.45
N VAL A 524 -1.69 -11.77 -17.66
CA VAL A 524 -2.36 -10.48 -17.43
C VAL A 524 -3.52 -10.65 -16.47
N GLY A 525 -3.58 -9.82 -15.42
CA GLY A 525 -4.73 -9.74 -14.50
C GLY A 525 -5.82 -8.79 -15.00
N VAL A 526 -7.04 -8.95 -14.50
CA VAL A 526 -8.20 -8.11 -14.78
C VAL A 526 -8.91 -7.75 -13.49
N PHE A 527 -8.97 -6.46 -13.16
CA PHE A 527 -9.55 -5.94 -11.92
C PHE A 527 -10.58 -4.86 -12.26
N VAL A 528 -11.85 -5.09 -11.92
CA VAL A 528 -12.94 -4.21 -12.37
C VAL A 528 -13.83 -3.78 -11.21
N GLY A 529 -13.94 -2.48 -11.00
CA GLY A 529 -14.91 -1.89 -10.09
C GLY A 529 -16.32 -1.93 -10.67
N VAL A 530 -17.26 -2.58 -9.99
CA VAL A 530 -18.69 -2.63 -10.36
C VAL A 530 -19.54 -2.80 -9.09
N THR A 531 -20.59 -1.98 -8.95
CA THR A 531 -21.45 -1.98 -7.75
C THR A 531 -22.90 -2.29 -8.09
N TYR A 532 -23.54 -1.51 -8.97
CA TYR A 532 -24.94 -1.69 -9.29
C TYR A 532 -25.17 -2.84 -10.27
N ASN A 533 -26.21 -3.63 -10.03
CA ASN A 533 -26.59 -4.76 -10.87
C ASN A 533 -28.11 -4.72 -11.18
N ASN A 534 -28.52 -3.63 -11.82
CA ASN A 534 -29.95 -3.34 -12.02
C ASN A 534 -30.53 -4.00 -13.27
N TYR A 535 -29.71 -4.53 -14.18
CA TYR A 535 -30.19 -5.18 -15.39
C TYR A 535 -31.01 -6.44 -15.08
N GLN A 536 -30.69 -7.13 -13.98
CA GLN A 536 -31.45 -8.28 -13.48
C GLN A 536 -32.93 -7.96 -13.23
N LEU A 537 -33.26 -6.72 -12.88
CA LEU A 537 -34.65 -6.31 -12.65
C LEU A 537 -35.48 -6.31 -13.95
N HIS A 538 -34.86 -6.01 -15.09
CA HIS A 538 -35.52 -6.12 -16.40
C HIS A 538 -35.70 -7.60 -16.80
N LEU A 539 -34.69 -8.43 -16.54
CA LEU A 539 -34.77 -9.87 -16.81
C LEU A 539 -35.86 -10.54 -15.95
N LEU A 540 -36.00 -10.11 -14.69
CA LEU A 540 -37.06 -10.60 -13.80
C LEU A 540 -38.46 -10.26 -14.35
N GLN A 541 -38.67 -9.02 -14.83
CA GLN A 541 -39.95 -8.63 -15.43
C GLN A 541 -40.31 -9.46 -16.66
N GLU A 542 -39.33 -9.84 -17.47
CA GLU A 542 -39.55 -10.72 -18.63
C GLU A 542 -39.83 -12.17 -18.20
N TYR A 543 -39.13 -12.66 -17.18
CA TYR A 543 -39.40 -13.97 -16.58
C TYR A 543 -40.83 -14.08 -16.03
N GLU A 544 -41.30 -13.05 -15.33
CA GLU A 544 -42.68 -12.98 -14.80
C GLU A 544 -43.76 -12.95 -15.89
N LYS A 545 -43.42 -12.50 -17.11
CA LYS A 545 -44.30 -12.58 -18.29
C LYS A 545 -44.34 -13.98 -18.93
N GLY A 546 -43.57 -14.94 -18.41
CA GLY A 546 -43.44 -16.30 -18.95
C GLY A 546 -42.43 -16.43 -20.09
N ASN A 547 -41.62 -15.41 -20.36
CA ASN A 547 -40.56 -15.50 -21.36
C ASN A 547 -39.38 -16.30 -20.79
N PHE A 548 -38.77 -17.16 -21.61
CA PHE A 548 -37.57 -17.89 -21.23
C PHE A 548 -36.34 -16.97 -21.30
N VAL A 549 -36.01 -16.34 -20.18
CA VAL A 549 -34.85 -15.46 -20.03
C VAL A 549 -33.96 -15.94 -18.89
N PRO A 550 -32.66 -16.22 -19.13
CA PRO A 550 -31.73 -16.56 -18.06
C PRO A 550 -31.40 -15.30 -17.25
N ILE A 551 -31.54 -15.35 -15.93
CA ILE A 551 -31.16 -14.24 -15.03
C ILE A 551 -29.64 -14.34 -14.76
N ASN A 552 -28.84 -13.90 -15.73
CA ASN A 552 -27.38 -14.20 -15.78
C ASN A 552 -26.45 -12.97 -15.71
N SER A 553 -26.94 -11.81 -15.28
CA SER A 553 -26.13 -10.58 -15.12
C SER A 553 -25.36 -10.59 -13.80
N GLN A 554 -24.42 -11.50 -13.58
CA GLN A 554 -23.65 -11.56 -12.34
C GLN A 554 -22.39 -10.69 -12.45
N THR A 555 -22.06 -9.89 -11.44
CA THR A 555 -20.97 -8.89 -11.56
C THR A 555 -19.60 -9.51 -11.85
N TYR A 556 -19.33 -10.74 -11.41
CA TYR A 556 -18.08 -11.45 -11.71
C TYR A 556 -17.80 -11.60 -13.21
N SER A 557 -18.85 -11.63 -14.05
CA SER A 557 -18.69 -11.84 -15.49
C SER A 557 -17.99 -10.66 -16.16
N VAL A 558 -18.06 -9.46 -15.58
CA VAL A 558 -17.45 -8.25 -16.15
C VAL A 558 -15.94 -8.42 -16.30
N ALA A 559 -15.25 -8.89 -15.25
CA ALA A 559 -13.82 -9.20 -15.33
C ALA A 559 -13.56 -10.49 -16.13
N ASN A 560 -14.30 -11.55 -15.81
CA ASN A 560 -14.03 -12.88 -16.36
C ASN A 560 -14.24 -12.96 -17.87
N ARG A 561 -15.15 -12.15 -18.44
CA ARG A 561 -15.37 -12.12 -19.88
C ARG A 561 -14.15 -11.56 -20.62
N VAL A 562 -13.49 -10.54 -20.08
CA VAL A 562 -12.25 -10.00 -20.65
C VAL A 562 -11.18 -11.08 -20.63
N SER A 563 -10.97 -11.73 -19.47
CA SER A 563 -9.99 -12.81 -19.32
C SER A 563 -10.26 -13.97 -20.30
N TYR A 564 -11.52 -14.36 -20.47
CA TYR A 564 -11.93 -15.40 -21.40
C TYR A 564 -11.65 -15.02 -22.85
N ILE A 565 -12.09 -13.84 -23.28
CA ILE A 565 -11.98 -13.40 -24.68
C ILE A 565 -10.53 -13.15 -25.10
N TYR A 566 -9.69 -12.65 -24.19
CA TYR A 566 -8.28 -12.35 -24.45
C TYR A 566 -7.32 -13.49 -24.06
N ASN A 567 -7.85 -14.62 -23.57
CA ASN A 567 -7.07 -15.77 -23.11
C ASN A 567 -6.03 -15.39 -22.04
N LEU A 568 -6.48 -14.77 -20.95
CA LEU A 568 -5.64 -14.27 -19.86
C LEU A 568 -5.67 -15.22 -18.66
N ARG A 569 -4.52 -15.35 -17.96
CA ARG A 569 -4.35 -16.26 -16.81
C ARG A 569 -4.05 -15.61 -15.47
N GLY A 570 -3.95 -14.29 -15.41
CA GLY A 570 -3.77 -13.58 -14.14
C GLY A 570 -5.06 -13.56 -13.30
N PRO A 571 -5.03 -12.93 -12.11
CA PRO A 571 -6.22 -12.75 -11.28
C PRO A 571 -7.34 -12.05 -12.06
N SER A 572 -8.58 -12.51 -11.94
CA SER A 572 -9.74 -11.96 -12.66
C SER A 572 -10.86 -11.67 -11.67
N LEU A 573 -10.95 -10.41 -11.23
CA LEU A 573 -11.73 -10.01 -10.07
C LEU A 573 -12.67 -8.84 -10.40
N SER A 574 -13.93 -8.98 -9.97
CA SER A 574 -14.87 -7.86 -9.87
C SER A 574 -14.95 -7.42 -8.42
N ILE A 575 -14.86 -6.11 -8.21
CA ILE A 575 -14.64 -5.47 -6.91
C ILE A 575 -15.77 -4.50 -6.63
N ASP A 576 -16.37 -4.62 -5.45
CA ASP A 576 -17.39 -3.70 -4.96
C ASP A 576 -17.00 -3.13 -3.61
N THR A 577 -16.54 -1.88 -3.63
CA THR A 577 -16.31 -1.02 -2.47
C THR A 577 -17.15 0.26 -2.60
N ALA A 578 -18.31 0.15 -3.25
CA ALA A 578 -19.17 1.28 -3.64
C ALA A 578 -18.40 2.32 -4.48
N CYS A 579 -18.38 3.59 -4.06
CA CYS A 579 -17.80 4.70 -4.83
C CYS A 579 -16.28 4.59 -5.05
N SER A 580 -15.56 3.81 -4.24
CA SER A 580 -14.12 3.61 -4.36
C SER A 580 -13.70 2.41 -5.22
N SER A 581 -14.67 1.66 -5.78
CA SER A 581 -14.43 0.37 -6.46
C SER A 581 -13.34 0.40 -7.53
N SER A 582 -13.36 1.36 -8.44
CA SER A 582 -12.33 1.43 -9.50
C SER A 582 -10.93 1.81 -8.99
N LEU A 583 -10.81 2.65 -7.95
CA LEU A 583 -9.49 2.89 -7.34
C LEU A 583 -9.03 1.68 -6.51
N THR A 584 -9.94 0.97 -5.85
CA THR A 584 -9.61 -0.30 -5.19
C THR A 584 -9.12 -1.32 -6.23
N ALA A 585 -9.75 -1.38 -7.41
CA ALA A 585 -9.31 -2.23 -8.51
C ALA A 585 -7.90 -1.88 -9.00
N ILE A 586 -7.60 -0.59 -9.17
CA ILE A 586 -6.25 -0.13 -9.53
C ILE A 586 -5.24 -0.46 -8.43
N HIS A 587 -5.59 -0.26 -7.15
CA HIS A 587 -4.74 -0.62 -6.02
C HIS A 587 -4.39 -2.11 -6.04
N LEU A 588 -5.40 -2.99 -6.13
CA LEU A 588 -5.18 -4.44 -6.17
C LEU A 588 -4.37 -4.86 -7.40
N ALA A 589 -4.60 -4.26 -8.56
CA ALA A 589 -3.80 -4.50 -9.75
C ALA A 589 -2.32 -4.13 -9.55
N CYS A 590 -2.04 -2.97 -8.94
CA CYS A 590 -0.67 -2.56 -8.61
C CYS A 590 -0.02 -3.56 -7.63
N GLU A 591 -0.73 -3.97 -6.59
CA GLU A 591 -0.20 -4.91 -5.59
C GLU A 591 0.01 -6.32 -6.16
N SER A 592 -0.89 -6.81 -7.02
CA SER A 592 -0.74 -8.09 -7.71
C SER A 592 0.47 -8.09 -8.66
N ILE A 593 0.75 -6.97 -9.35
CA ILE A 593 1.97 -6.83 -10.17
C ILE A 593 3.21 -6.86 -9.27
N LYS A 594 3.25 -6.07 -8.20
CA LYS A 594 4.39 -6.04 -7.26
C LYS A 594 4.67 -7.39 -6.60
N ARG A 595 3.62 -8.17 -6.33
CA ARG A 595 3.71 -9.53 -5.79
C ARG A 595 3.99 -10.60 -6.85
N SER A 596 4.16 -10.20 -8.11
CA SER A 596 4.38 -11.09 -9.26
C SER A 596 3.25 -12.10 -9.49
N GLU A 597 2.02 -11.78 -9.09
CA GLU A 597 0.82 -12.59 -9.39
C GLU A 597 0.40 -12.47 -10.86
N CYS A 598 0.76 -11.35 -11.50
CA CYS A 598 0.63 -11.11 -12.94
C CYS A 598 1.73 -10.16 -13.43
N ALA A 599 2.06 -10.20 -14.73
CA ALA A 599 3.09 -9.34 -15.32
C ALA A 599 2.52 -7.99 -15.78
N MET A 600 1.25 -7.98 -16.18
CA MET A 600 0.48 -6.78 -16.51
C MET A 600 -0.92 -6.90 -15.92
N ALA A 601 -1.65 -5.79 -15.82
CA ALA A 601 -3.03 -5.81 -15.37
C ALA A 601 -3.90 -4.77 -16.08
N ILE A 602 -5.08 -5.19 -16.54
CA ILE A 602 -6.19 -4.28 -16.87
C ILE A 602 -6.87 -3.93 -15.55
N ALA A 603 -6.98 -2.64 -15.24
CA ALA A 603 -7.70 -2.14 -14.07
C ALA A 603 -8.66 -1.03 -14.45
N GLY A 604 -9.86 -1.00 -13.87
CA GLY A 604 -10.85 0.02 -14.23
C GLY A 604 -12.16 -0.10 -13.48
N GLY A 605 -13.22 0.43 -14.08
CA GLY A 605 -14.57 0.28 -13.56
C GLY A 605 -15.65 0.72 -14.53
N VAL A 606 -16.87 0.28 -14.24
CA VAL A 606 -18.05 0.56 -15.05
C VAL A 606 -19.24 0.86 -14.15
N ASN A 607 -20.06 1.84 -14.53
CA ASN A 607 -21.27 2.20 -13.83
C ASN A 607 -22.34 2.69 -14.80
N LEU A 608 -23.54 2.11 -14.72
CA LEU A 608 -24.70 2.52 -15.50
C LEU A 608 -25.93 2.76 -14.63
N SER A 609 -26.87 3.54 -15.14
CA SER A 609 -28.17 3.79 -14.54
C SER A 609 -29.25 3.12 -15.40
N LEU A 610 -29.51 1.84 -15.11
CA LEU A 610 -30.35 0.99 -15.97
C LEU A 610 -31.82 0.89 -15.55
N HIS A 611 -32.17 1.22 -14.30
CA HIS A 611 -33.52 1.03 -13.77
C HIS A 611 -33.88 2.14 -12.75
N PRO A 612 -35.15 2.63 -12.71
CA PRO A 612 -35.58 3.71 -11.82
C PRO A 612 -35.35 3.43 -10.34
N SER A 613 -35.30 2.15 -9.93
CA SER A 613 -35.04 1.76 -8.53
C SER A 613 -33.74 2.37 -7.98
N LYS A 614 -32.72 2.56 -8.81
CA LYS A 614 -31.47 3.22 -8.39
C LYS A 614 -31.75 4.65 -7.89
N TYR A 615 -32.45 5.45 -8.68
CA TYR A 615 -32.79 6.82 -8.33
C TYR A 615 -33.74 6.88 -7.13
N THR A 616 -34.70 5.96 -7.04
CA THR A 616 -35.58 5.85 -5.88
C THR A 616 -34.78 5.58 -4.60
N SER A 617 -33.84 4.63 -4.62
CA SER A 617 -32.98 4.33 -3.49
C SER A 617 -32.11 5.52 -3.08
N LEU A 618 -31.47 6.19 -4.04
CA LEU A 618 -30.63 7.36 -3.77
C LEU A 618 -31.41 8.54 -3.18
N CYS A 619 -32.66 8.75 -3.62
CA CYS A 619 -33.55 9.74 -3.02
C CYS A 619 -33.97 9.32 -1.60
N ALA A 620 -34.30 8.04 -1.40
CA ALA A 620 -34.70 7.53 -0.08
C ALA A 620 -33.58 7.64 0.96
N THR A 621 -32.31 7.51 0.54
CA THR A 621 -31.13 7.69 1.40
C THR A 621 -30.63 9.14 1.46
N GLN A 622 -31.27 10.08 0.76
CA GLN A 622 -30.87 11.49 0.68
C GLN A 622 -29.44 11.70 0.15
N PHE A 623 -28.97 10.81 -0.73
CA PHE A 623 -27.68 10.98 -1.41
C PHE A 623 -27.79 11.86 -2.66
N ALA A 624 -28.96 11.86 -3.31
CA ALA A 624 -29.17 12.66 -4.51
C ALA A 624 -29.22 14.17 -4.19
N SER A 625 -28.55 14.99 -4.98
CA SER A 625 -28.66 16.46 -4.93
C SER A 625 -30.08 16.90 -5.31
N SER A 626 -30.59 17.97 -4.71
CA SER A 626 -31.94 18.48 -5.05
C SER A 626 -32.01 19.21 -6.38
N ASP A 627 -30.88 19.77 -6.85
CA ASP A 627 -30.79 20.56 -8.08
C ASP A 627 -30.14 19.81 -9.25
N GLY A 628 -29.61 18.61 -9.01
CA GLY A 628 -28.98 17.79 -10.04
C GLY A 628 -27.50 18.07 -10.27
N HIS A 629 -26.78 18.70 -9.33
CA HIS A 629 -25.36 18.99 -9.50
C HIS A 629 -24.49 18.49 -8.35
N CYS A 630 -23.29 18.00 -8.69
CA CYS A 630 -22.22 17.81 -7.72
C CYS A 630 -21.51 19.15 -7.49
N ARG A 631 -21.87 19.86 -6.41
CA ARG A 631 -21.27 21.16 -6.06
C ARG A 631 -19.95 20.99 -5.30
N SER A 632 -18.98 20.27 -5.87
CA SER A 632 -17.69 19.97 -5.23
C SER A 632 -17.01 21.24 -4.71
N PHE A 633 -16.90 21.36 -3.39
CA PHE A 633 -16.36 22.50 -2.64
C PHE A 633 -17.07 23.84 -2.86
N GLY A 634 -18.22 23.83 -3.53
CA GLY A 634 -19.04 24.99 -3.79
C GLY A 634 -20.09 25.22 -2.71
N GLN A 635 -20.57 26.46 -2.61
CA GLN A 635 -21.68 26.81 -1.74
C GLN A 635 -22.95 26.01 -2.11
N ASN A 636 -23.75 25.66 -1.10
CA ASN A 636 -25.06 24.99 -1.20
C ASN A 636 -25.04 23.55 -1.75
N GLY A 637 -23.91 22.85 -1.69
CA GLY A 637 -23.90 21.41 -1.96
C GLY A 637 -24.77 20.63 -0.96
N ASP A 638 -25.74 19.85 -1.43
CA ASP A 638 -26.70 19.11 -0.59
C ASP A 638 -26.80 17.61 -0.91
N GLY A 639 -25.97 17.12 -1.83
CA GLY A 639 -25.99 15.76 -2.35
C GLY A 639 -25.15 15.69 -3.63
N TYR A 640 -25.19 14.54 -4.31
CA TYR A 640 -24.55 14.37 -5.62
C TYR A 640 -25.57 14.00 -6.70
N VAL A 641 -25.23 14.21 -7.96
CA VAL A 641 -26.00 13.72 -9.10
C VAL A 641 -25.38 12.42 -9.64
N PRO A 642 -26.14 11.34 -9.91
CA PRO A 642 -25.56 10.11 -10.46
C PRO A 642 -24.99 10.32 -11.87
N GLY A 643 -23.93 9.59 -12.21
CA GLY A 643 -23.40 9.58 -13.57
C GLY A 643 -23.04 8.17 -14.04
N GLU A 644 -23.04 8.00 -15.35
CA GLU A 644 -22.64 6.78 -16.04
C GLU A 644 -21.23 6.92 -16.61
N GLY A 645 -20.52 5.81 -16.74
CA GLY A 645 -19.20 5.82 -17.35
C GLY A 645 -18.53 4.47 -17.30
N VAL A 646 -17.53 4.31 -18.15
CA VAL A 646 -16.65 3.15 -18.19
C VAL A 646 -15.24 3.62 -18.48
N GLY A 647 -14.25 3.01 -17.82
CA GLY A 647 -12.85 3.27 -18.12
C GLY A 647 -11.96 2.11 -17.71
N ALA A 648 -10.81 2.01 -18.37
CA ALA A 648 -9.77 1.05 -18.04
C ALA A 648 -8.37 1.64 -18.30
N VAL A 649 -7.40 1.17 -17.54
CA VAL A 649 -5.96 1.37 -17.74
C VAL A 649 -5.25 0.02 -17.85
N LEU A 650 -4.22 -0.05 -18.67
CA LEU A 650 -3.29 -1.18 -18.71
C LEU A 650 -2.03 -0.80 -17.91
N LEU A 651 -1.71 -1.63 -16.92
CA LEU A 651 -0.65 -1.40 -15.94
C LEU A 651 0.48 -2.40 -16.10
N LYS A 652 1.71 -1.94 -15.88
CA LYS A 652 2.95 -2.73 -15.99
C LYS A 652 4.04 -2.16 -15.08
N PRO A 653 5.00 -2.95 -14.57
CA PRO A 653 6.17 -2.39 -13.91
C PRO A 653 6.85 -1.32 -14.77
N LEU A 654 7.24 -0.19 -14.18
CA LEU A 654 7.85 0.92 -14.92
C LEU A 654 9.15 0.49 -15.63
N SER A 655 9.96 -0.36 -14.99
CA SER A 655 11.16 -0.94 -15.58
C SER A 655 10.88 -1.65 -16.89
N ASP A 656 9.84 -2.49 -16.90
CA ASP A 656 9.49 -3.34 -18.02
C ASP A 656 8.81 -2.53 -19.12
N ALA A 657 8.03 -1.52 -18.75
CA ALA A 657 7.45 -0.57 -19.69
C ALA A 657 8.54 0.21 -20.45
N ILE A 658 9.58 0.66 -19.75
CA ILE A 658 10.74 1.32 -20.37
C ILE A 658 11.51 0.35 -21.26
N ALA A 659 11.74 -0.88 -20.78
CA ALA A 659 12.49 -1.90 -21.51
C ALA A 659 11.81 -2.31 -22.83
N ASP A 660 10.49 -2.43 -22.81
CA ASP A 660 9.70 -2.83 -23.98
C ASP A 660 9.39 -1.65 -24.92
N GLY A 661 9.76 -0.42 -24.53
CA GLY A 661 9.51 0.78 -25.32
C GLY A 661 8.03 1.19 -25.36
N ASP A 662 7.30 0.88 -24.30
CA ASP A 662 5.87 1.21 -24.19
C ASP A 662 5.65 2.72 -24.12
N HIS A 663 4.50 3.17 -24.62
CA HIS A 663 4.06 4.53 -24.38
C HIS A 663 3.59 4.67 -22.94
N ILE A 664 4.29 5.47 -22.12
CA ILE A 664 3.93 5.69 -20.71
C ILE A 664 3.12 6.97 -20.59
N HIS A 665 1.82 6.83 -20.26
CA HIS A 665 0.92 7.98 -20.06
C HIS A 665 1.20 8.71 -18.75
N ALA A 666 1.45 7.95 -17.68
CA ALA A 666 1.77 8.43 -16.34
C ALA A 666 2.33 7.27 -15.49
N VAL A 667 2.84 7.59 -14.31
CA VAL A 667 3.39 6.61 -13.35
C VAL A 667 2.61 6.67 -12.05
N ILE A 668 2.07 5.53 -11.61
CA ILE A 668 1.51 5.36 -10.26
C ILE A 668 2.68 5.10 -9.32
N LYS A 669 2.94 6.07 -8.43
CA LYS A 669 4.06 6.03 -7.48
C LYS A 669 3.70 5.27 -6.20
N GLY A 670 2.46 5.42 -5.75
CA GLY A 670 1.99 4.79 -4.51
C GLY A 670 0.48 4.75 -4.43
N THR A 671 -0.03 3.76 -3.71
CA THR A 671 -1.46 3.52 -3.51
C THR A 671 -1.70 3.02 -2.10
N ALA A 672 -2.81 3.38 -1.48
CA ALA A 672 -3.24 2.82 -0.20
C ALA A 672 -4.76 2.67 -0.13
N VAL A 673 -5.22 1.67 0.63
CA VAL A 673 -6.62 1.43 0.97
C VAL A 673 -6.77 1.25 2.48
N ASN A 674 -7.84 1.78 3.07
CA ASN A 674 -8.23 1.47 4.45
C ASN A 674 -9.76 1.51 4.63
N SER A 675 -10.21 1.45 5.88
CA SER A 675 -11.62 1.61 6.24
C SER A 675 -11.81 2.68 7.32
N ASP A 676 -12.92 3.42 7.25
CA ASP A 676 -13.38 4.36 8.26
C ASP A 676 -13.60 3.72 9.65
N GLY A 677 -13.82 2.40 9.70
CA GLY A 677 -14.14 1.68 10.92
C GLY A 677 -15.52 2.08 11.48
N LYS A 678 -15.62 2.19 12.81
CA LYS A 678 -16.89 2.56 13.48
C LYS A 678 -17.04 4.09 13.53
N THR A 679 -18.02 4.63 12.82
CA THR A 679 -18.41 6.05 12.86
C THR A 679 -19.82 6.25 13.42
N PHE A 680 -20.28 7.52 13.52
CA PHE A 680 -21.59 7.88 14.08
C PHE A 680 -22.79 7.40 13.24
N GLY A 681 -22.56 7.02 11.99
CA GLY A 681 -23.57 6.43 11.11
C GLY A 681 -22.88 5.67 9.99
N TYR A 682 -23.51 4.63 9.44
CA TYR A 682 -22.86 3.71 8.50
C TYR A 682 -22.19 4.40 7.30
N SER A 683 -22.78 5.50 6.81
CA SER A 683 -22.27 6.28 5.68
C SER A 683 -21.61 7.61 6.07
N VAL A 684 -21.28 7.81 7.36
CA VAL A 684 -20.58 9.00 7.84
C VAL A 684 -19.07 8.78 7.70
N PRO A 685 -18.34 9.61 6.94
CA PRO A 685 -16.91 9.44 6.72
C PRO A 685 -16.07 9.76 7.97
N ASN A 686 -14.86 9.21 8.02
CA ASN A 686 -13.91 9.44 9.12
C ASN A 686 -12.69 10.27 8.66
N PRO A 687 -12.52 11.54 9.09
CA PRO A 687 -11.38 12.36 8.67
C PRO A 687 -10.02 11.77 9.07
N ILE A 688 -9.95 11.04 10.19
CA ILE A 688 -8.71 10.40 10.66
C ILE A 688 -8.33 9.27 9.71
N ALA A 689 -9.28 8.39 9.36
CA ALA A 689 -9.03 7.32 8.41
C ALA A 689 -8.67 7.85 7.02
N GLN A 690 -9.28 8.95 6.57
CA GLN A 690 -8.88 9.61 5.33
C GLN A 690 -7.45 10.16 5.42
N THR A 691 -7.08 10.80 6.52
CA THR A 691 -5.70 11.24 6.77
C THR A 691 -4.71 10.08 6.68
N GLU A 692 -5.03 8.95 7.34
CA GLU A 692 -4.18 7.75 7.37
C GLU A 692 -3.96 7.16 5.97
N VAL A 693 -5.03 7.00 5.18
CA VAL A 693 -4.89 6.42 3.83
C VAL A 693 -4.10 7.35 2.90
N ILE A 694 -4.29 8.66 3.01
CA ILE A 694 -3.56 9.67 2.23
C ILE A 694 -2.07 9.62 2.62
N ARG A 695 -1.75 9.66 3.92
CA ARG A 695 -0.37 9.55 4.40
C ARG A 695 0.29 8.25 3.96
N LYS A 696 -0.43 7.13 4.06
CA LYS A 696 0.11 5.84 3.63
C LYS A 696 0.42 5.81 2.13
N ALA A 697 -0.44 6.38 1.30
CA ALA A 697 -0.18 6.48 -0.14
C ALA A 697 1.03 7.38 -0.46
N LEU A 698 1.20 8.51 0.26
CA LEU A 698 2.36 9.40 0.14
C LEU A 698 3.66 8.71 0.58
N GLU A 699 3.62 7.96 1.69
CA GLU A 699 4.72 7.16 2.21
C GLU A 699 5.12 6.07 1.22
N THR A 700 4.17 5.27 0.72
CA THR A 700 4.42 4.24 -0.30
C THR A 700 4.89 4.84 -1.63
N ALA A 701 4.50 6.07 -1.94
CA ALA A 701 5.01 6.80 -3.11
C ALA A 701 6.43 7.38 -2.88
N HIS A 702 6.84 7.54 -1.62
CA HIS A 702 7.99 8.34 -1.19
C HIS A 702 8.00 9.73 -1.85
N VAL A 703 6.83 10.36 -1.86
CA VAL A 703 6.62 11.70 -2.41
C VAL A 703 6.42 12.68 -1.28
N ASP A 704 7.25 13.73 -1.25
CA ASP A 704 7.05 14.86 -0.37
C ASP A 704 5.76 15.61 -0.77
N PRO A 705 4.77 15.78 0.12
CA PRO A 705 3.51 16.45 -0.19
C PRO A 705 3.68 17.89 -0.72
N ARG A 706 4.78 18.57 -0.41
CA ARG A 706 5.13 19.89 -0.97
C ARG A 706 5.31 19.88 -2.49
N THR A 707 5.60 18.72 -3.06
CA THR A 707 5.80 18.55 -4.51
C THR A 707 4.52 18.19 -5.24
N ILE A 708 3.43 17.91 -4.53
CA ILE A 708 2.11 17.66 -5.13
C ILE A 708 1.48 19.01 -5.45
N SER A 709 1.13 19.20 -6.72
CA SER A 709 0.57 20.47 -7.22
C SER A 709 -0.90 20.36 -7.63
N TYR A 710 -1.47 19.16 -7.63
CA TYR A 710 -2.88 18.94 -7.87
C TYR A 710 -3.45 17.82 -6.98
N VAL A 711 -4.69 17.97 -6.52
CA VAL A 711 -5.47 16.89 -5.91
C VAL A 711 -6.79 16.74 -6.67
N GLU A 712 -7.02 15.53 -7.18
CA GLU A 712 -8.32 15.12 -7.69
C GLU A 712 -9.10 14.48 -6.53
N ALA A 713 -9.94 15.29 -5.90
CA ALA A 713 -10.68 14.91 -4.71
C ALA A 713 -11.85 13.98 -5.02
N HIS A 714 -12.34 13.27 -4.01
CA HIS A 714 -13.61 12.59 -4.05
C HIS A 714 -14.74 13.62 -4.29
N GLY A 715 -14.78 14.72 -3.52
CA GLY A 715 -15.53 15.94 -3.81
C GLY A 715 -16.95 15.70 -4.28
N THR A 716 -17.81 15.11 -3.45
CA THR A 716 -19.20 14.80 -3.81
C THR A 716 -20.13 16.01 -3.74
N GLY A 717 -19.69 17.13 -3.17
CA GLY A 717 -20.54 18.32 -3.04
C GLY A 717 -21.54 18.17 -1.91
N THR A 718 -21.22 17.38 -0.87
CA THR A 718 -22.10 17.20 0.29
C THR A 718 -21.72 18.15 1.43
N LYS A 719 -22.71 18.65 2.18
CA LYS A 719 -22.48 19.56 3.32
C LYS A 719 -21.47 19.04 4.34
N LEU A 720 -21.47 17.73 4.57
CA LEU A 720 -20.63 17.06 5.57
C LEU A 720 -19.32 16.51 4.96
N GLY A 721 -19.39 15.90 3.78
CA GLY A 721 -18.25 15.18 3.20
C GLY A 721 -17.12 16.10 2.75
N ASP A 722 -17.45 17.21 2.08
CA ASP A 722 -16.43 18.10 1.52
C ASP A 722 -15.53 18.75 2.61
N PRO A 723 -16.07 19.28 3.73
CA PRO A 723 -15.21 19.74 4.83
C PRO A 723 -14.37 18.64 5.49
N ILE A 724 -14.91 17.43 5.61
CA ILE A 724 -14.19 16.27 6.17
C ILE A 724 -13.01 15.89 5.28
N GLU A 725 -13.21 15.86 3.97
CA GLU A 725 -12.17 15.55 3.00
C GLU A 725 -11.03 16.58 3.02
N ILE A 726 -11.36 17.88 3.04
CA ILE A 726 -10.34 18.93 3.16
C ILE A 726 -9.59 18.84 4.48
N THR A 727 -10.27 18.48 5.57
CA THR A 727 -9.61 18.25 6.87
C THR A 727 -8.61 17.10 6.77
N GLY A 728 -9.04 15.95 6.25
CA GLY A 728 -8.18 14.78 6.10
C GLY A 728 -6.95 15.01 5.20
N LEU A 729 -7.14 15.72 4.08
CA LEU A 729 -6.05 16.16 3.22
C LEU A 729 -5.12 17.16 3.94
N SER A 730 -5.67 18.16 4.63
CA SER A 730 -4.85 19.17 5.31
C SER A 730 -4.02 18.57 6.44
N ASP A 731 -4.60 17.65 7.21
CA ASP A 731 -3.90 16.95 8.29
C ASP A 731 -2.81 16.02 7.77
N ALA A 732 -2.96 15.45 6.57
CA ALA A 732 -1.91 14.67 5.92
C ALA A 732 -0.73 15.56 5.45
N TRP A 733 -0.99 16.81 5.08
CA TRP A 733 0.03 17.77 4.63
C TRP A 733 0.75 18.52 5.76
N LYS A 734 0.05 18.76 6.87
CA LYS A 734 0.50 19.59 8.00
C LYS A 734 1.89 19.25 8.56
N PRO A 735 2.33 17.97 8.65
CA PRO A 735 3.69 17.64 9.11
C PRO A 735 4.80 18.11 8.17
N TYR A 736 4.49 18.36 6.89
CA TYR A 736 5.47 18.60 5.83
C TYR A 736 5.62 20.07 5.48
N THR A 737 4.58 20.87 5.66
CA THR A 737 4.58 22.29 5.29
C THR A 737 3.51 23.09 5.99
N SER A 738 3.80 24.37 6.25
CA SER A 738 2.84 25.39 6.63
C SER A 738 2.43 26.30 5.47
N ALA A 739 2.92 26.02 4.26
CA ALA A 739 2.54 26.76 3.06
C ALA A 739 1.06 26.57 2.75
N LYS A 740 0.42 27.68 2.37
CA LYS A 740 -1.02 27.77 2.10
C LYS A 740 -1.23 28.02 0.61
N GLN A 741 -2.37 27.62 0.09
CA GLN A 741 -2.84 27.99 -1.26
C GLN A 741 -1.82 27.73 -2.39
N TYR A 742 -1.12 26.59 -2.36
CA TYR A 742 -0.15 26.24 -3.41
C TYR A 742 -0.52 25.00 -4.22
N CYS A 743 -1.39 24.14 -3.69
CA CYS A 743 -1.84 22.92 -4.36
C CYS A 743 -3.26 23.14 -4.90
N ALA A 744 -3.45 22.97 -6.21
CA ALA A 744 -4.78 23.05 -6.80
C ALA A 744 -5.62 21.83 -6.39
N ILE A 745 -6.91 22.01 -6.12
CA ILE A 745 -7.85 20.91 -5.87
C ILE A 745 -9.07 21.02 -6.77
N GLY A 746 -9.55 19.86 -7.24
CA GLY A 746 -10.71 19.79 -8.13
C GLY A 746 -11.41 18.44 -8.05
N SER A 747 -12.56 18.33 -8.73
CA SER A 747 -13.30 17.08 -8.86
C SER A 747 -14.01 17.04 -10.21
N VAL A 748 -13.79 15.97 -10.96
CA VAL A 748 -14.43 15.64 -12.23
C VAL A 748 -15.94 15.48 -12.07
N LYS A 749 -16.41 15.18 -10.85
CA LYS A 749 -17.84 14.99 -10.56
C LYS A 749 -18.66 16.25 -10.83
N SER A 750 -18.04 17.43 -10.77
CA SER A 750 -18.66 18.69 -11.18
C SER A 750 -19.03 18.70 -12.67
N ASN A 751 -18.27 18.03 -13.53
CA ASN A 751 -18.53 17.97 -14.97
C ASN A 751 -19.53 16.86 -15.34
N ILE A 752 -19.36 15.67 -14.78
CA ILE A 752 -20.01 14.44 -15.29
C ILE A 752 -20.90 13.72 -14.26
N GLY A 753 -21.02 14.28 -13.05
CA GLY A 753 -21.73 13.65 -11.95
C GLY A 753 -20.89 12.59 -11.25
N HIS A 754 -21.49 11.92 -10.27
CA HIS A 754 -20.84 10.86 -9.52
C HIS A 754 -21.00 9.51 -10.22
N LEU A 755 -19.90 9.04 -10.82
CA LEU A 755 -19.84 7.76 -11.54
C LEU A 755 -19.78 6.51 -10.65
N GLU A 756 -20.10 6.62 -9.36
CA GLU A 756 -20.10 5.54 -8.37
C GLU A 756 -18.91 4.57 -8.53
N ALA A 757 -19.11 3.33 -8.97
CA ALA A 757 -18.03 2.34 -9.13
C ALA A 757 -16.93 2.79 -10.12
N ALA A 758 -17.27 3.59 -11.13
CA ALA A 758 -16.36 4.15 -12.13
C ALA A 758 -15.82 5.55 -11.76
N ALA A 759 -16.11 6.07 -10.56
CA ALA A 759 -15.64 7.40 -10.14
C ALA A 759 -14.10 7.49 -10.15
N GLY A 760 -13.43 6.52 -9.55
CA GLY A 760 -11.97 6.45 -9.46
C GLY A 760 -11.26 6.49 -10.81
N ILE A 761 -11.71 5.68 -11.77
CA ILE A 761 -11.11 5.64 -13.10
C ILE A 761 -11.37 6.92 -13.91
N SER A 762 -12.52 7.58 -13.71
CA SER A 762 -12.78 8.90 -14.33
C SER A 762 -11.86 10.00 -13.77
N GLN A 763 -11.60 9.97 -12.47
CA GLN A 763 -10.67 10.87 -11.77
C GLN A 763 -9.24 10.67 -12.28
N LEU A 764 -8.77 9.41 -12.36
CA LEU A 764 -7.46 9.07 -12.92
C LEU A 764 -7.33 9.53 -14.37
N THR A 765 -8.36 9.29 -15.19
CA THR A 765 -8.34 9.70 -16.61
C THR A 765 -8.23 11.20 -16.77
N LYS A 766 -8.98 11.99 -15.97
CA LYS A 766 -8.82 13.46 -15.94
C LYS A 766 -7.39 13.85 -15.60
N VAL A 767 -6.79 13.26 -14.56
CA VAL A 767 -5.42 13.58 -14.12
C VAL A 767 -4.39 13.26 -15.22
N VAL A 768 -4.49 12.08 -15.84
CA VAL A 768 -3.60 11.67 -16.94
C VAL A 768 -3.72 12.63 -18.13
N LEU A 769 -4.94 13.05 -18.49
CA LEU A 769 -5.16 14.03 -19.54
C LEU A 769 -4.60 15.41 -19.17
N GLN A 770 -4.77 15.86 -17.92
CA GLN A 770 -4.15 17.10 -17.45
C GLN A 770 -2.61 17.05 -17.52
N MET A 771 -1.99 15.90 -17.23
CA MET A 771 -0.54 15.71 -17.40
C MET A 771 -0.14 15.77 -18.87
N LYS A 772 -0.84 15.02 -19.74
CA LYS A 772 -0.63 15.01 -21.20
C LYS A 772 -0.68 16.41 -21.80
N HIS A 773 -1.68 17.19 -21.41
CA HIS A 773 -1.91 18.54 -21.94
C HIS A 773 -1.20 19.64 -21.13
N LYS A 774 -0.57 19.30 -20.00
CA LYS A 774 0.11 20.24 -19.09
C LYS A 774 -0.80 21.40 -18.66
N LYS A 775 -2.08 21.12 -18.39
CA LYS A 775 -3.09 22.11 -18.00
C LYS A 775 -3.93 21.61 -16.82
N LEU A 776 -4.34 22.53 -15.95
CA LEU A 776 -5.35 22.30 -14.91
C LEU A 776 -6.70 22.82 -15.39
N VAL A 777 -7.74 22.01 -15.30
CA VAL A 777 -9.09 22.33 -15.81
C VAL A 777 -10.01 22.87 -14.71
N PRO A 778 -11.01 23.70 -15.05
CA PRO A 778 -12.01 24.18 -14.09
C PRO A 778 -12.74 23.05 -13.36
N SER A 779 -13.00 23.23 -12.06
CA SER A 779 -13.74 22.28 -11.22
C SER A 779 -14.88 22.91 -10.40
N LEU A 780 -14.99 24.25 -10.36
CA LEU A 780 -16.09 24.96 -9.70
C LEU A 780 -17.08 25.50 -10.74
N LEU A 781 -17.95 24.63 -11.26
CA LEU A 781 -18.79 24.95 -12.44
C LEU A 781 -20.16 25.57 -12.11
N HIS A 782 -20.74 25.20 -10.95
CA HIS A 782 -22.16 25.43 -10.64
C HIS A 782 -22.42 26.60 -9.68
N THR A 783 -21.34 27.28 -9.28
CA THR A 783 -21.35 28.42 -8.37
C THR A 783 -20.03 29.18 -8.51
N THR A 784 -20.01 30.46 -8.18
CA THR A 784 -18.77 31.24 -8.05
C THR A 784 -18.26 31.31 -6.61
N SER A 785 -19.08 30.87 -5.65
CA SER A 785 -18.80 30.94 -4.21
C SER A 785 -18.36 29.58 -3.68
N LEU A 786 -17.28 29.57 -2.91
CA LEU A 786 -16.79 28.39 -2.18
C LEU A 786 -17.71 28.04 -1.01
N ASN A 787 -17.61 26.79 -0.53
CA ASN A 787 -18.29 26.34 0.66
C ASN A 787 -17.78 27.12 1.90
N PRO A 788 -18.62 27.92 2.58
CA PRO A 788 -18.19 28.75 3.71
C PRO A 788 -17.79 27.95 4.96
N HIS A 789 -18.06 26.65 4.99
CA HIS A 789 -17.64 25.75 6.07
C HIS A 789 -16.22 25.22 5.88
N ILE A 790 -15.54 25.59 4.79
CA ILE A 790 -14.17 25.20 4.50
C ILE A 790 -13.30 26.46 4.51
N ASP A 791 -12.36 26.52 5.44
CA ASP A 791 -11.41 27.62 5.57
C ASP A 791 -10.22 27.42 4.63
N PHE A 792 -10.46 27.50 3.32
CA PHE A 792 -9.44 27.23 2.31
C PHE A 792 -8.18 28.09 2.49
N GLU A 793 -8.32 29.37 2.85
CA GLU A 793 -7.20 30.30 3.03
C GLU A 793 -6.14 29.78 4.00
N ASN A 794 -6.52 28.96 4.97
CA ASN A 794 -5.62 28.36 5.96
C ASN A 794 -5.20 26.92 5.64
N THR A 795 -5.49 26.42 4.45
CA THR A 795 -5.08 25.10 3.95
C THR A 795 -4.06 25.21 2.80
N PRO A 796 -3.33 24.13 2.49
CA PRO A 796 -2.51 24.04 1.28
C PRO A 796 -3.29 24.23 -0.04
N PHE A 797 -4.62 24.05 -0.01
CA PHE A 797 -5.41 23.80 -1.20
C PHE A 797 -6.22 25.00 -1.67
N PHE A 798 -6.20 25.30 -2.97
CA PHE A 798 -7.13 26.25 -3.59
C PHE A 798 -7.96 25.55 -4.67
N VAL A 799 -9.25 25.84 -4.74
CA VAL A 799 -10.13 25.20 -5.73
C VAL A 799 -9.81 25.72 -7.14
N GLN A 800 -9.57 24.81 -8.09
CA GLN A 800 -9.26 25.19 -9.47
C GLN A 800 -10.53 25.70 -10.18
N GLN A 801 -10.57 27.00 -10.50
CA GLN A 801 -11.77 27.63 -11.08
C GLN A 801 -11.66 27.91 -12.59
N THR A 802 -10.45 28.05 -13.11
CA THR A 802 -10.22 28.45 -14.51
C THR A 802 -9.23 27.50 -15.18
N LEU A 803 -9.22 27.47 -16.51
CA LEU A 803 -8.22 26.71 -17.25
C LEU A 803 -6.86 27.42 -17.12
N THR A 804 -5.87 26.74 -16.54
CA THR A 804 -4.52 27.30 -16.38
C THR A 804 -3.45 26.32 -16.83
N GLU A 805 -2.27 26.82 -17.18
CA GLU A 805 -1.09 25.98 -17.35
C GLU A 805 -0.79 25.23 -16.04
N TRP A 806 -0.56 23.92 -16.12
CA TRP A 806 -0.06 23.13 -15.00
C TRP A 806 1.46 23.27 -14.99
N LYS A 807 1.98 24.18 -14.18
CA LYS A 807 3.42 24.38 -14.03
C LYS A 807 4.03 23.28 -13.17
N GLN A 808 5.27 22.93 -13.48
CA GLN A 808 6.06 22.07 -12.60
C GLN A 808 6.34 22.80 -11.29
N PRO A 809 6.11 22.16 -10.13
CA PRO A 809 6.40 22.78 -8.84
C PRO A 809 7.91 22.99 -8.68
N VAL A 810 8.27 24.14 -8.11
CA VAL A 810 9.66 24.50 -7.79
C VAL A 810 9.77 24.69 -6.29
N LEU A 811 10.66 23.94 -5.64
CA LEU A 811 10.92 24.08 -4.21
C LEU A 811 12.37 24.49 -3.98
N ARG A 812 12.60 25.26 -2.92
CA ARG A 812 13.97 25.55 -2.45
C ARG A 812 14.40 24.46 -1.47
N VAL A 813 15.44 23.72 -1.84
CA VAL A 813 16.07 22.68 -1.01
C VAL A 813 17.53 23.06 -0.84
N ASN A 814 18.00 23.22 0.40
CA ASN A 814 19.37 23.63 0.72
C ASN A 814 19.84 24.93 0.03
N GLY A 815 18.91 25.85 -0.27
CA GLY A 815 19.20 27.12 -0.95
C GLY A 815 19.16 27.05 -2.48
N GLU A 816 19.00 25.87 -3.07
CA GLU A 816 18.88 25.68 -4.53
C GLU A 816 17.42 25.47 -4.95
N GLU A 817 17.04 25.99 -6.11
CA GLU A 817 15.72 25.79 -6.71
C GLU A 817 15.68 24.48 -7.49
N VAL A 818 14.88 23.53 -7.03
CA VAL A 818 14.70 22.21 -7.63
C VAL A 818 13.32 22.15 -8.28
N VAL A 819 13.29 21.81 -9.57
CA VAL A 819 12.05 21.59 -10.34
C VAL A 819 11.61 20.14 -10.16
N TYR A 820 10.36 19.93 -9.78
CA TYR A 820 9.77 18.61 -9.59
C TYR A 820 8.79 18.28 -10.72
N PRO A 821 8.59 16.99 -11.03
CA PRO A 821 7.57 16.58 -11.99
C PRO A 821 6.16 16.95 -11.50
N ARG A 822 5.22 17.09 -12.43
CA ARG A 822 3.80 17.22 -12.11
C ARG A 822 3.34 15.96 -11.37
N ARG A 823 2.83 16.16 -10.15
CA ARG A 823 2.32 15.10 -9.27
C ARG A 823 0.91 15.44 -8.84
N ALA A 824 0.07 14.42 -8.78
CA ALA A 824 -1.28 14.53 -8.28
C ALA A 824 -1.63 13.43 -7.27
N GLY A 825 -2.34 13.81 -6.21
CA GLY A 825 -3.06 12.86 -5.35
C GLY A 825 -4.48 12.65 -5.87
N ILE A 826 -5.02 11.44 -5.79
CA ILE A 826 -6.39 11.12 -6.22
C ILE A 826 -7.09 10.36 -5.09
N SER A 827 -8.22 10.90 -4.62
CA SER A 827 -9.02 10.31 -3.55
C SER A 827 -10.35 9.74 -4.07
N SER A 828 -10.71 8.55 -3.60
CA SER A 828 -12.09 8.06 -3.70
C SER A 828 -12.52 7.34 -2.42
N PHE A 829 -13.66 7.76 -1.87
CA PHE A 829 -14.19 7.29 -0.59
C PHE A 829 -15.55 6.61 -0.80
N GLY A 830 -15.63 5.33 -0.48
CA GLY A 830 -16.85 4.54 -0.60
C GLY A 830 -17.84 4.89 0.50
N ALA A 831 -19.13 5.01 0.17
CA ALA A 831 -20.18 5.29 1.17
C ALA A 831 -20.30 4.21 2.27
N GLY A 832 -19.74 3.01 2.06
CA GLY A 832 -19.61 1.96 3.08
C GLY A 832 -18.35 2.07 3.95
N GLY A 833 -17.55 3.13 3.75
CA GLY A 833 -16.38 3.46 4.55
C GLY A 833 -15.04 2.95 4.02
N VAL A 834 -14.94 2.44 2.78
CA VAL A 834 -13.65 2.04 2.19
C VAL A 834 -13.00 3.25 1.50
N ASN A 835 -11.84 3.66 1.97
CA ASN A 835 -11.11 4.80 1.42
C ASN A 835 -9.93 4.35 0.59
N VAL A 836 -9.68 5.02 -0.54
CA VAL A 836 -8.51 4.77 -1.39
C VAL A 836 -7.88 6.10 -1.76
N HIS A 837 -6.55 6.16 -1.69
CA HIS A 837 -5.76 7.27 -2.23
C HIS A 837 -4.63 6.73 -3.11
N ILE A 838 -4.41 7.36 -4.26
CA ILE A 838 -3.29 7.04 -5.15
C ILE A 838 -2.50 8.31 -5.50
N VAL A 839 -1.18 8.16 -5.65
CA VAL A 839 -0.26 9.23 -6.06
C VAL A 839 0.24 8.92 -7.47
N VAL A 840 0.05 9.87 -8.38
CA VAL A 840 0.40 9.74 -9.79
C VAL A 840 1.38 10.85 -10.19
N GLU A 841 2.36 10.52 -11.02
CA GLU A 841 3.41 11.41 -11.51
C GLU A 841 3.45 11.39 -13.05
N GLU A 842 3.74 12.54 -13.67
CA GLU A 842 3.99 12.59 -15.11
C GLU A 842 5.27 11.81 -15.47
N TYR A 843 5.24 11.06 -16.58
CA TYR A 843 6.46 10.47 -17.10
C TYR A 843 7.22 11.47 -17.97
N GLN A 844 8.49 11.73 -17.62
CA GLN A 844 9.39 12.58 -18.40
C GLN A 844 10.33 11.70 -19.20
N ALA A 845 10.02 11.50 -20.49
CA ALA A 845 10.93 10.82 -21.40
C ALA A 845 12.27 11.57 -21.46
N LYS A 846 13.39 10.84 -21.45
CA LYS A 846 14.70 11.44 -21.74
C LYS A 846 14.62 12.07 -23.13
N ASP A 847 14.94 13.35 -23.24
CA ASP A 847 14.94 14.05 -24.53
C ASP A 847 15.80 13.26 -25.53
N ASP A 848 15.13 12.57 -26.47
CA ASP A 848 15.76 12.08 -27.68
C ASP A 848 16.20 13.33 -28.46
N GLN A 849 17.45 13.74 -28.25
CA GLN A 849 18.11 14.83 -29.00
C GLN A 849 18.17 14.55 -30.51
N ASP A 850 17.69 13.38 -30.96
CA ASP A 850 17.51 13.01 -32.36
C ASP A 850 16.20 13.55 -32.99
N ASN A 851 15.46 14.43 -32.30
CA ASN A 851 14.25 15.12 -32.80
C ASN A 851 14.51 16.15 -33.92
N GLN A 852 15.69 16.14 -34.55
CA GLN A 852 15.87 16.88 -35.80
C GLN A 852 15.03 16.22 -36.89
N HIS A 853 14.17 17.03 -37.51
CA HIS A 853 13.18 16.67 -38.53
C HIS A 853 13.85 16.16 -39.82
N GLY A 854 14.43 14.97 -39.79
CA GLY A 854 14.84 14.25 -40.99
C GLY A 854 13.61 13.67 -41.65
N ARG A 855 13.36 14.00 -42.92
CA ARG A 855 12.50 13.16 -43.79
C ARG A 855 12.96 11.71 -43.62
N ASP A 856 12.07 10.81 -43.22
CA ASP A 856 12.35 9.38 -43.28
C ASP A 856 12.73 9.07 -44.74
N LYS A 857 14.01 8.78 -44.99
CA LYS A 857 14.52 8.58 -46.37
C LYS A 857 13.94 7.31 -47.01
N VAL A 858 13.31 6.44 -46.20
CA VAL A 858 12.75 5.15 -46.59
C VAL A 858 11.23 5.18 -46.35
N PRO A 859 10.40 4.81 -47.34
CA PRO A 859 8.96 4.71 -47.15
C PRO A 859 8.61 3.63 -46.10
N VAL A 860 7.63 3.91 -45.26
CA VAL A 860 7.04 2.94 -44.31
C VAL A 860 5.80 2.28 -44.90
N ILE A 861 5.39 1.13 -44.36
CA ILE A 861 4.13 0.46 -44.73
C ILE A 861 3.07 0.80 -43.68
N ILE A 862 1.92 1.29 -44.12
CA ILE A 862 0.75 1.59 -43.28
C ILE A 862 -0.33 0.53 -43.53
N PRO A 863 -0.49 -0.44 -42.63
CA PRO A 863 -1.58 -1.40 -42.69
C PRO A 863 -2.81 -0.91 -41.90
N LEU A 864 -4.00 -1.19 -42.41
CA LEU A 864 -5.28 -1.12 -41.70
C LEU A 864 -6.03 -2.43 -41.91
N SER A 865 -6.78 -2.86 -40.90
CA SER A 865 -7.66 -4.01 -41.06
C SER A 865 -8.91 -3.91 -40.20
N ALA A 866 -10.00 -4.51 -40.66
CA ALA A 866 -11.26 -4.59 -39.92
C ALA A 866 -11.99 -5.92 -40.21
N LYS A 867 -12.98 -6.28 -39.40
CA LYS A 867 -13.82 -7.47 -39.66
C LYS A 867 -14.79 -7.30 -40.83
N LYS A 868 -15.21 -6.06 -41.11
CA LYS A 868 -16.18 -5.70 -42.15
C LYS A 868 -15.66 -4.51 -42.95
N GLU A 869 -15.98 -4.43 -44.24
CA GLU A 869 -15.52 -3.34 -45.11
C GLU A 869 -15.95 -1.93 -44.64
N PRO A 870 -17.20 -1.70 -44.17
CA PRO A 870 -17.59 -0.38 -43.66
C PRO A 870 -16.71 0.10 -42.50
N ASN A 871 -16.30 -0.81 -41.60
CA ASN A 871 -15.41 -0.47 -40.49
C ASN A 871 -13.97 -0.20 -40.95
N LEU A 872 -13.51 -0.82 -42.04
CA LEU A 872 -12.21 -0.48 -42.64
C LEU A 872 -12.21 0.96 -43.17
N ARG A 873 -13.31 1.39 -43.81
CA ARG A 873 -13.51 2.78 -44.24
C ARG A 873 -13.57 3.74 -43.07
N GLU A 874 -14.22 3.35 -41.97
CA GLU A 874 -14.26 4.14 -40.74
C GLU A 874 -12.87 4.31 -40.11
N TYR A 875 -12.08 3.23 -39.98
CA TYR A 875 -10.69 3.31 -39.51
C TYR A 875 -9.80 4.15 -40.42
N ALA A 876 -9.99 4.08 -41.74
CA ALA A 876 -9.29 4.94 -42.69
C ALA A 876 -9.66 6.42 -42.48
N ALA A 877 -10.94 6.74 -42.24
CA ALA A 877 -11.38 8.10 -41.94
C ALA A 877 -10.80 8.62 -40.61
N LEU A 878 -10.76 7.78 -39.57
CA LEU A 878 -10.18 8.13 -38.27
C LEU A 878 -8.67 8.41 -38.37
N LEU A 879 -7.91 7.52 -39.04
CA LEU A 879 -6.47 7.73 -39.23
C LEU A 879 -6.21 9.00 -40.06
N LYS A 880 -7.00 9.24 -41.11
CA LYS A 880 -6.92 10.46 -41.92
C LYS A 880 -7.15 11.70 -41.05
N GLY A 881 -8.23 11.71 -40.26
CA GLY A 881 -8.56 12.82 -39.37
C GLY A 881 -7.46 13.10 -38.33
N TYR A 882 -6.86 12.05 -37.77
CA TYR A 882 -5.72 12.16 -36.87
C TYR A 882 -4.50 12.83 -37.54
N MET A 883 -4.17 12.43 -38.78
CA MET A 883 -3.06 13.05 -39.54
C MET A 883 -3.34 14.51 -39.86
N GLU A 884 -4.56 14.84 -40.28
CA GLU A 884 -4.98 16.23 -40.56
C GLU A 884 -4.90 17.12 -39.30
N LYS A 885 -5.32 16.61 -38.14
CA LYS A 885 -5.26 17.32 -36.86
C LYS A 885 -3.81 17.53 -36.42
N SER A 886 -2.97 16.50 -36.56
CA SER A 886 -1.54 16.53 -36.22
C SER A 886 -0.74 17.53 -37.06
N LEU A 887 -1.09 17.71 -38.35
CA LEU A 887 -0.44 18.71 -39.21
C LEU A 887 -0.87 20.16 -38.90
N LYS A 888 -2.08 20.37 -38.36
CA LYS A 888 -2.63 21.70 -38.06
C LYS A 888 -2.26 22.20 -36.67
N GLY A 889 -2.17 21.32 -35.68
CA GLY A 889 -1.80 21.66 -34.32
C GLY A 889 -0.28 21.80 -34.19
N GLY A 890 0.22 22.93 -33.70
CA GLY A 890 1.66 23.17 -33.46
C GLY A 890 2.28 22.31 -32.34
N GLY A 891 1.75 21.12 -32.08
CA GLY A 891 2.31 20.14 -31.13
C GLY A 891 3.29 19.18 -31.81
N THR A 892 3.99 18.39 -31.00
CA THR A 892 4.93 17.37 -31.46
C THR A 892 4.17 16.23 -32.16
N MET A 893 4.33 16.11 -33.47
CA MET A 893 3.75 15.00 -34.26
C MET A 893 4.50 13.70 -33.97
N ALA A 894 3.78 12.58 -33.82
CA ALA A 894 4.38 11.25 -33.71
C ALA A 894 5.24 10.94 -34.95
N LYS A 895 6.36 10.24 -34.77
CA LYS A 895 7.22 9.88 -35.91
C LYS A 895 6.46 8.88 -36.79
N LEU A 896 6.59 9.03 -38.11
CA LEU A 896 5.88 8.20 -39.08
C LEU A 896 6.18 6.70 -38.90
N LYS A 897 7.44 6.38 -38.60
CA LYS A 897 7.87 5.01 -38.25
C LYS A 897 7.16 4.43 -37.02
N ASP A 898 6.84 5.24 -36.02
CA ASP A 898 6.20 4.80 -34.79
C ASP A 898 4.72 4.48 -35.07
N ILE A 899 4.04 5.35 -35.81
CA ILE A 899 2.67 5.10 -36.31
C ILE A 899 2.61 3.79 -37.10
N ALA A 900 3.55 3.60 -38.04
CA ALA A 900 3.61 2.39 -38.85
C ALA A 900 3.85 1.15 -37.97
N TYR A 901 4.79 1.22 -37.03
CA TYR A 901 5.09 0.12 -36.11
C TYR A 901 3.88 -0.27 -35.27
N THR A 902 3.20 0.68 -34.63
CA THR A 902 1.98 0.42 -33.84
C THR A 902 0.89 -0.25 -34.66
N LEU A 903 0.66 0.19 -35.91
CA LEU A 903 -0.34 -0.43 -36.80
C LEU A 903 0.06 -1.83 -37.26
N GLN A 904 1.36 -2.14 -37.32
CA GLN A 904 1.89 -3.43 -37.76
C GLN A 904 1.90 -4.49 -36.65
N THR A 905 2.25 -4.10 -35.42
CA THR A 905 2.48 -5.04 -34.30
C THR A 905 1.36 -4.97 -33.27
N GLY A 906 0.89 -3.76 -32.96
CA GLY A 906 -0.08 -3.45 -31.92
C GLY A 906 -1.54 -3.57 -32.31
N ARG A 907 -1.85 -4.09 -33.51
CA ARG A 907 -3.22 -4.35 -33.98
C ARG A 907 -3.35 -5.76 -34.51
N ASP A 908 -4.44 -6.44 -34.15
CA ASP A 908 -4.72 -7.78 -34.66
C ASP A 908 -5.12 -7.74 -36.15
N PRO A 909 -4.54 -8.59 -37.01
CA PRO A 909 -4.79 -8.53 -38.45
C PRO A 909 -6.13 -9.19 -38.83
N MET A 910 -7.11 -8.38 -39.19
CA MET A 910 -8.48 -8.80 -39.50
C MET A 910 -8.72 -9.14 -41.00
N PRO A 911 -9.89 -9.69 -41.38
CA PRO A 911 -10.18 -10.12 -42.75
C PRO A 911 -10.13 -9.04 -43.83
N CYS A 912 -10.78 -7.89 -43.65
CA CYS A 912 -10.75 -6.79 -44.61
C CYS A 912 -9.46 -5.98 -44.36
N ARG A 913 -8.65 -5.76 -45.40
CA ARG A 913 -7.32 -5.15 -45.26
C ARG A 913 -7.09 -4.05 -46.28
N LEU A 914 -6.40 -3.00 -45.84
CA LEU A 914 -5.83 -1.94 -46.66
C LEU A 914 -4.35 -1.81 -46.30
N ALA A 915 -3.47 -1.71 -47.28
CA ALA A 915 -2.07 -1.42 -47.06
C ALA A 915 -1.52 -0.47 -48.14
N PHE A 916 -0.61 0.41 -47.75
CA PHE A 916 0.10 1.28 -48.69
C PHE A 916 1.41 1.78 -48.10
N THR A 917 2.29 2.30 -48.95
CA THR A 917 3.53 2.95 -48.51
C THR A 917 3.36 4.46 -48.29
N ALA A 918 4.08 5.06 -47.35
CA ALA A 918 4.10 6.51 -47.18
C ALA A 918 5.49 6.99 -46.73
N ARG A 919 5.89 8.19 -47.14
CA ARG A 919 7.14 8.84 -46.73
C ARG A 919 6.93 10.01 -45.78
N ASP A 920 5.72 10.55 -45.76
CA ASP A 920 5.32 11.62 -44.86
C ASP A 920 3.80 11.55 -44.56
N PRO A 921 3.31 12.30 -43.56
CA PRO A 921 1.88 12.31 -43.21
C PRO A 921 0.94 12.81 -44.32
N ARG A 922 1.43 13.61 -45.28
CA ARG A 922 0.60 14.11 -46.38
C ARG A 922 0.29 13.00 -47.37
N GLU A 923 1.28 12.15 -47.67
CA GLU A 923 1.06 10.94 -48.49
C GLU A 923 0.03 10.01 -47.84
N ILE A 924 0.01 9.89 -46.50
CA ILE A 924 -1.05 9.13 -45.80
C ILE A 924 -2.43 9.75 -46.06
N ILE A 925 -2.58 11.06 -45.87
CA ILE A 925 -3.87 11.76 -46.06
C ILE A 925 -4.36 11.61 -47.50
N GLU A 926 -3.48 11.77 -48.48
CA GLU A 926 -3.81 11.61 -49.90
C GLU A 926 -4.30 10.20 -50.21
N LYS A 927 -3.57 9.18 -49.76
CA LYS A 927 -3.90 7.77 -49.99
C LYS A 927 -5.18 7.34 -49.29
N LEU A 928 -5.41 7.77 -48.06
CA LEU A 928 -6.67 7.52 -47.36
C LEU A 928 -7.84 8.27 -48.01
N SER A 929 -7.61 9.48 -48.53
CA SER A 929 -8.65 10.20 -49.30
C SER A 929 -9.02 9.48 -50.58
N LEU A 930 -8.05 8.91 -51.29
CA LEU A 930 -8.31 8.09 -52.48
C LEU A 930 -9.16 6.86 -52.14
N PHE A 931 -8.82 6.14 -51.07
CA PHE A 931 -9.59 4.99 -50.61
C PHE A 931 -11.03 5.36 -50.20
N LEU A 932 -11.22 6.51 -49.56
CA LEU A 932 -12.54 6.98 -49.12
C LEU A 932 -13.41 7.50 -50.27
N ASN A 933 -12.81 8.08 -51.32
CA ASN A 933 -13.52 8.77 -52.40
C ASN A 933 -13.74 7.94 -53.69
N GLN A 934 -13.10 6.78 -53.86
CA GLN A 934 -13.13 6.01 -55.12
C GLN A 934 -13.56 4.55 -54.92
N GLY A 935 -14.23 4.01 -55.95
CA GLY A 935 -14.32 2.59 -56.24
C GLY A 935 -13.60 2.33 -57.57
N GLU A 936 -12.71 1.34 -57.56
CA GLU A 936 -11.92 0.81 -58.68
C GLU A 936 -10.60 1.54 -59.05
N ALA A 937 -9.59 0.73 -59.41
CA ALA A 937 -8.17 1.05 -59.72
C ALA A 937 -7.28 1.49 -58.53
N PHE A 938 -7.31 0.74 -57.41
CA PHE A 938 -6.48 0.99 -56.23
C PHE A 938 -4.99 0.63 -56.43
N GLU A 939 -4.69 -0.49 -57.10
CA GLU A 939 -3.32 -0.99 -57.26
C GLU A 939 -2.43 -0.03 -58.07
N GLU A 940 -2.96 0.57 -59.13
CA GLU A 940 -2.26 1.59 -59.95
C GLU A 940 -1.91 2.85 -59.16
N LYS A 941 -2.57 3.08 -58.02
CA LYS A 941 -2.37 4.23 -57.11
C LYS A 941 -1.56 3.86 -55.87
N GLY A 942 -0.98 2.66 -55.84
CA GLY A 942 -0.16 2.17 -54.73
C GLY A 942 -0.96 1.92 -53.46
N LEU A 943 -2.24 1.55 -53.60
CA LEU A 943 -3.14 1.09 -52.55
C LEU A 943 -3.45 -0.39 -52.77
N TYR A 944 -3.27 -1.20 -51.74
CA TYR A 944 -3.55 -2.64 -51.78
C TYR A 944 -4.73 -2.96 -50.87
N VAL A 945 -5.86 -3.34 -51.46
CA VAL A 945 -7.09 -3.73 -50.75
C VAL A 945 -7.32 -5.21 -50.96
N GLY A 946 -7.68 -5.93 -49.89
CA GLY A 946 -7.97 -7.34 -49.99
C GLY A 946 -8.80 -7.90 -48.84
N TYR A 947 -9.38 -9.07 -49.08
CA TYR A 947 -10.20 -9.80 -48.14
C TYR A 947 -9.62 -11.19 -47.88
N ARG A 948 -9.43 -11.55 -46.59
CA ARG A 948 -9.00 -12.88 -46.20
C ARG A 948 -10.19 -13.81 -46.06
N THR A 949 -10.24 -14.86 -46.88
CA THR A 949 -11.29 -15.88 -46.81
C THR A 949 -11.11 -16.82 -45.61
N ALA A 950 -12.14 -17.62 -45.31
CA ALA A 950 -12.11 -18.66 -44.28
C ALA A 950 -10.96 -19.66 -44.48
N ASP A 951 -10.59 -19.95 -45.73
CA ASP A 951 -9.45 -20.82 -46.10
C ASP A 951 -8.08 -20.12 -45.99
N LYS A 952 -8.02 -18.96 -45.34
CA LYS A 952 -6.82 -18.14 -45.13
C LYS A 952 -6.16 -17.61 -46.40
N LYS A 953 -6.83 -17.66 -47.57
CA LYS A 953 -6.36 -17.03 -48.81
C LYS A 953 -6.72 -15.54 -48.81
N LEU A 954 -5.80 -14.69 -49.27
CA LEU A 954 -6.08 -13.27 -49.52
C LEU A 954 -6.54 -13.10 -50.97
N ILE A 955 -7.73 -12.56 -51.17
CA ILE A 955 -8.24 -12.15 -52.48
C ILE A 955 -8.03 -10.63 -52.58
N THR A 956 -7.30 -10.17 -53.59
CA THR A 956 -7.15 -8.73 -53.87
C THR A 956 -8.27 -8.27 -54.80
N GLU A 957 -8.66 -6.99 -54.70
CA GLU A 957 -9.55 -6.34 -55.67
C GLU A 957 -8.83 -6.11 -57.01
N GLY A 958 -8.56 -7.23 -57.67
CA GLY A 958 -8.09 -7.41 -59.04
C GLY A 958 -8.48 -8.79 -59.60
N THR A 959 -9.16 -9.62 -58.80
CA THR A 959 -9.63 -10.97 -59.16
C THR A 959 -11.09 -11.23 -58.76
N LEU A 960 -11.93 -10.20 -58.61
CA LEU A 960 -13.39 -10.38 -58.56
C LEU A 960 -13.95 -10.32 -59.98
N ASP A 961 -13.55 -11.28 -60.82
CA ASP A 961 -14.27 -11.61 -62.06
C ASP A 961 -14.80 -13.05 -61.94
N ASN A 962 -16.14 -13.14 -61.91
CA ASN A 962 -17.05 -14.30 -61.89
C ASN A 962 -17.31 -15.02 -60.56
#